data_AF-A0A015ZLM6-F1
#
_entry.id   AF-A0A015ZLM6-F1
#
_cell.length_a   1.000
_cell.length_b   1.000
_cell.length_c   1.000
_cell.angle_alpha   90.00
_cell.angle_beta   90.00
_cell.angle_gamma   90.00
#
_symmetry.space_group_name_H-M   'P 1'
#
loop_
_entity.id
_entity.type
_entity.pdbx_description
1 polymer ?
#
loop_
_entity_poly.entity_id
_entity_poly.type
_entity_poly.pdbx_seq_one_letter_code
_entity_poly.pdbx_strand_id
1 'polypeptide(L)'
;MEQISEYLFTTEEQAVIARSKAEGSYMKAPNGQATNLNEKQWAQVRTRAFRDWFGDWENCPDEASKVRDANGEPLVVYHGSRENFYEFKRWTDGLINSGHFFSPDRKNALGYGSNIYDVYLNLRNPLEVDAQGANFSSIEYGGEKVAASDLGNLAEMEGYDGGVISDVADSADMGSENDRTVDYISFAANQIKSASQNTGSFLESQDDIRFREISQDDGGKSLVGLHNISEEKLLKALKLGGLANPSAAVIDIARQSHEGYGEISLILPSSMIDKRTGRNAGTFSGDAWTPVYPQIERQFSGDGSGRVRDAISRLPQEMQPDVRSAWNNYMDGRDEGSAFAYQFLYERGEAPEFRKVEPLFGEHLRNRISAIDALDNYDERNTALLEVYIEENFGGDQTKFKDYIETRKRVLQDKIQAFPEQKQKGLAYRKAVQKLNDIEERGYEYSSVQDFYDRVKTDIRQAGSVDTYHTLQDALDKINGSEALSRQYAEWKESLADKYGIKEVLFKGYTPDGARIYLPHTLENVSGLMKQQGLAAATGWGGSFSKFAAALMKPVGTLDGIRRQKGKLITDHSDLEAFRDKWQEVYFDLGIKLNPGGGTFDDTGLYRVEDIALKPDPGSFAKREYGVELTREDVRQLKEMVDTIQNECPAMYFETKFERPVYLNEFVAAIVPENVSEDVSKSIRESGLQVFVYKPKDESSRNEAVKLASEIKGVRFRLAGGTGAFTPACTASGQVFLSGDERMADLSRHAVFLARKQHIPVNIIHSIGEVDSPKVRALIAGGKDIRGWYDIPSDRICLYLPKARGKEDIERTLLHEGVGHYGLRKLAGRKHMDAFLDDIFAGCGEKVRGEIIRLAGTGKMDIRTATEEYLAQMAESGTDVRVWDKIRLAFRNLLRKLGFSIEVDDRELKGLLAASRENLKRTAATRIPEKIQTPKGELELTPGYAAGSLRSKDGVRDVTPFLKEMKRAGLEPSSLSPEGWKSLFSGKGIALPDGRMLMTVKEPAGYGLKITAPALRSIKTAEMEI
;
A
#
# COMPACT_ATOMS: atom_id res chain seq x y z
N MET A 1 -28.54 -30.07 -25.54
CA MET A 1 -29.42 -28.99 -25.07
C MET A 1 -28.57 -27.76 -24.90
N GLU A 2 -29.00 -26.68 -25.51
CA GLU A 2 -28.22 -25.53 -25.99
C GLU A 2 -27.47 -24.74 -24.91
N GLN A 3 -26.27 -24.28 -25.27
CA GLN A 3 -25.57 -23.18 -24.60
C GLN A 3 -26.32 -21.87 -24.88
N ILE A 4 -26.98 -21.31 -23.88
CA ILE A 4 -27.41 -19.91 -23.92
C ILE A 4 -26.30 -19.07 -23.31
N SER A 5 -25.55 -18.41 -24.19
CA SER A 5 -24.63 -17.31 -23.88
C SER A 5 -25.46 -16.07 -23.54
N GLU A 6 -25.56 -15.68 -22.26
CA GLU A 6 -26.22 -14.44 -21.86
C GLU A 6 -25.41 -13.21 -22.29
N TYR A 7 -25.67 -12.70 -23.50
CA TYR A 7 -25.36 -11.32 -23.87
C TYR A 7 -26.39 -10.40 -23.19
N LEU A 8 -25.98 -9.60 -22.20
CA LEU A 8 -26.89 -8.63 -21.59
C LEU A 8 -27.29 -7.54 -22.61
N PHE A 9 -28.59 -7.46 -22.89
CA PHE A 9 -29.20 -6.35 -23.63
C PHE A 9 -29.33 -5.11 -22.74
N THR A 10 -29.13 -3.91 -23.31
CA THR A 10 -29.39 -2.62 -22.65
C THR A 10 -30.90 -2.37 -22.52
N THR A 11 -31.30 -1.44 -21.67
CA THR A 11 -32.72 -1.05 -21.50
C THR A 11 -33.35 -0.62 -22.84
N GLU A 12 -32.59 0.11 -23.67
CA GLU A 12 -33.05 0.54 -25.00
C GLU A 12 -33.15 -0.64 -25.97
N GLU A 13 -32.15 -1.52 -26.02
CA GLU A 13 -32.19 -2.72 -26.86
C GLU A 13 -33.36 -3.63 -26.48
N GLN A 14 -33.65 -3.79 -25.19
CA GLN A 14 -34.83 -4.54 -24.72
C GLN A 14 -36.13 -3.90 -25.18
N ALA A 15 -36.23 -2.57 -25.16
CA ALA A 15 -37.39 -1.84 -25.65
C ALA A 15 -37.56 -1.99 -27.17
N VAL A 16 -36.46 -1.94 -27.94
CA VAL A 16 -36.44 -2.22 -29.39
C VAL A 16 -36.97 -3.63 -29.66
N ILE A 17 -36.43 -4.63 -28.98
CA ILE A 17 -36.85 -6.03 -29.13
C ILE A 17 -38.34 -6.20 -28.81
N ALA A 18 -38.80 -5.63 -27.69
CA ALA A 18 -40.20 -5.73 -27.28
C ALA A 18 -41.15 -5.09 -28.30
N ARG A 19 -40.84 -3.87 -28.77
CA ARG A 19 -41.63 -3.17 -29.77
C ARG A 19 -41.70 -3.94 -31.09
N SER A 20 -40.57 -4.42 -31.60
CA SER A 20 -40.53 -5.12 -32.88
C SER A 20 -41.16 -6.52 -32.83
N LYS A 21 -41.19 -7.17 -31.66
CA LYS A 21 -41.97 -8.40 -31.45
C LYS A 21 -43.48 -8.11 -31.54
N ALA A 22 -43.94 -6.98 -31.00
CA ALA A 22 -45.34 -6.56 -31.10
C ALA A 22 -45.73 -6.18 -32.55
N GLU A 23 -44.81 -5.59 -33.31
CA GLU A 23 -45.02 -5.17 -34.70
C GLU A 23 -44.81 -6.29 -35.74
N GLY A 24 -44.32 -7.46 -35.33
CA GLY A 24 -44.03 -8.59 -36.23
C GLY A 24 -42.81 -8.38 -37.14
N SER A 25 -41.95 -7.40 -36.81
CA SER A 25 -40.72 -7.01 -37.52
C SER A 25 -39.45 -7.56 -36.87
N TYR A 26 -39.55 -8.21 -35.71
CA TYR A 26 -38.42 -8.79 -35.00
C TYR A 26 -37.58 -9.76 -35.86
N MET A 27 -36.25 -9.55 -35.86
CA MET A 27 -35.27 -10.32 -36.66
C MET A 27 -35.54 -10.28 -38.19
N LYS A 28 -36.16 -9.21 -38.68
CA LYS A 28 -36.27 -8.92 -40.11
C LYS A 28 -35.45 -7.69 -40.47
N ALA A 29 -34.93 -7.69 -41.69
CA ALA A 29 -34.33 -6.51 -42.31
C ALA A 29 -35.41 -5.56 -42.87
N PRO A 30 -35.08 -4.29 -43.20
CA PRO A 30 -36.05 -3.33 -43.73
C PRO A 30 -36.73 -3.78 -45.03
N ASN A 31 -36.06 -4.59 -45.85
CA ASN A 31 -36.62 -5.17 -47.07
C ASN A 31 -37.62 -6.33 -46.82
N GLY A 32 -37.89 -6.68 -45.56
CA GLY A 32 -38.80 -7.74 -45.15
C GLY A 32 -38.19 -9.15 -45.13
N GLN A 33 -36.94 -9.32 -45.55
CA GLN A 33 -36.22 -10.59 -45.48
C GLN A 33 -35.67 -10.86 -44.08
N ALA A 34 -35.14 -12.07 -43.84
CA ALA A 34 -34.47 -12.40 -42.59
C ALA A 34 -33.18 -11.58 -42.44
N THR A 35 -32.90 -11.11 -41.22
CA THR A 35 -31.66 -10.36 -40.93
C THR A 35 -30.42 -11.24 -41.04
N ASN A 36 -29.30 -10.64 -41.46
CA ASN A 36 -27.97 -11.27 -41.39
C ASN A 36 -27.25 -11.04 -40.05
N LEU A 37 -27.81 -10.20 -39.19
CA LEU A 37 -27.26 -9.87 -37.87
C LEU A 37 -27.71 -10.89 -36.82
N ASN A 38 -26.86 -11.13 -35.82
CA ASN A 38 -27.32 -11.87 -34.63
C ASN A 38 -28.28 -11.01 -33.78
N GLU A 39 -28.99 -11.62 -32.83
CA GLU A 39 -30.02 -10.93 -32.01
C GLU A 39 -29.48 -9.66 -31.31
N LYS A 40 -28.24 -9.73 -30.79
CA LYS A 40 -27.59 -8.60 -30.12
C LYS A 40 -27.28 -7.48 -31.10
N GLN A 41 -26.65 -7.80 -32.22
CA GLN A 41 -26.33 -6.86 -33.29
C GLN A 41 -27.61 -6.22 -33.85
N TRP A 42 -28.64 -7.02 -34.12
CA TRP A 42 -29.93 -6.58 -34.65
C TRP A 42 -30.60 -5.54 -33.74
N ALA A 43 -30.57 -5.75 -32.42
CA ALA A 43 -31.08 -4.78 -31.46
C ALA A 43 -30.18 -3.54 -31.34
N GLN A 44 -28.87 -3.75 -31.33
CA GLN A 44 -27.86 -2.70 -31.16
C GLN A 44 -27.90 -1.66 -32.29
N VAL A 45 -27.98 -2.10 -33.56
CA VAL A 45 -27.99 -1.19 -34.72
C VAL A 45 -29.25 -0.31 -34.80
N ARG A 46 -30.27 -0.62 -34.00
CA ARG A 46 -31.53 0.11 -33.94
C ARG A 46 -31.62 1.07 -32.75
N THR A 47 -30.61 1.11 -31.89
CA THR A 47 -30.49 2.08 -30.79
C THR A 47 -30.21 3.47 -31.31
N ARG A 48 -30.60 4.49 -30.55
CA ARG A 48 -30.32 5.89 -30.87
C ARG A 48 -28.82 6.16 -31.01
N ALA A 49 -28.02 5.71 -30.05
CA ALA A 49 -26.58 5.93 -30.06
C ALA A 49 -25.91 5.38 -31.34
N PHE A 50 -26.34 4.20 -31.79
CA PHE A 50 -25.84 3.66 -33.05
C PHE A 50 -26.25 4.52 -34.24
N ARG A 51 -27.51 4.94 -34.34
CA ARG A 51 -27.99 5.79 -35.45
C ARG A 51 -27.33 7.16 -35.47
N ASP A 52 -27.07 7.76 -34.30
CA ASP A 52 -26.42 9.07 -34.21
C ASP A 52 -25.00 9.00 -34.82
N TRP A 53 -24.29 7.89 -34.61
CA TRP A 53 -22.96 7.65 -35.14
C TRP A 53 -22.94 7.11 -36.57
N PHE A 54 -23.67 6.04 -36.86
CA PHE A 54 -23.69 5.37 -38.17
C PHE A 54 -24.56 6.10 -39.20
N GLY A 55 -25.43 7.00 -38.75
CA GLY A 55 -26.57 7.56 -39.49
C GLY A 55 -27.82 6.69 -39.38
N ASP A 56 -29.00 7.30 -39.54
CA ASP A 56 -30.28 6.58 -39.46
C ASP A 56 -30.52 5.74 -40.73
N TRP A 57 -29.84 4.59 -40.78
CA TRP A 57 -29.83 3.69 -41.93
C TRP A 57 -31.21 3.09 -42.27
N GLU A 58 -32.17 3.07 -41.33
CA GLU A 58 -33.53 2.57 -41.57
C GLU A 58 -34.41 3.59 -42.29
N ASN A 59 -34.30 4.89 -41.94
CA ASN A 59 -35.20 5.92 -42.45
C ASN A 59 -34.54 6.91 -43.42
N CYS A 60 -33.23 7.15 -43.27
CA CYS A 60 -32.43 8.07 -44.06
C CYS A 60 -31.17 7.35 -44.61
N PRO A 61 -31.34 6.29 -45.43
CA PRO A 61 -30.22 5.47 -45.90
C PRO A 61 -29.16 6.25 -46.71
N ASP A 62 -29.50 7.39 -47.29
CA ASP A 62 -28.57 8.20 -48.07
C ASP A 62 -27.60 9.00 -47.19
N GLU A 63 -27.99 9.34 -45.95
CA GLU A 63 -27.19 10.08 -44.97
C GLU A 63 -26.41 9.15 -44.00
N ALA A 64 -26.66 7.85 -44.07
CA ALA A 64 -25.98 6.83 -43.28
C ALA A 64 -24.74 6.26 -43.99
N SER A 65 -23.92 5.53 -43.23
CA SER A 65 -22.76 4.81 -43.75
C SER A 65 -23.13 3.89 -44.92
N LYS A 66 -22.28 3.86 -45.95
CA LYS A 66 -22.44 3.02 -47.13
C LYS A 66 -22.04 1.56 -46.89
N VAL A 67 -21.43 1.24 -45.75
CA VAL A 67 -21.02 -0.12 -45.37
C VAL A 67 -22.23 -0.93 -44.88
N ARG A 68 -23.03 -1.41 -45.84
CA ARG A 68 -24.29 -2.14 -45.62
C ARG A 68 -24.34 -3.41 -46.43
N ASP A 69 -25.12 -4.38 -45.97
CA ASP A 69 -25.33 -5.64 -46.66
C ASP A 69 -26.39 -5.53 -47.77
N ALA A 70 -26.61 -6.62 -48.50
CA ALA A 70 -27.62 -6.68 -49.57
C ALA A 70 -29.07 -6.47 -49.08
N ASN A 71 -29.30 -6.59 -47.77
CA ASN A 71 -30.60 -6.31 -47.15
C ASN A 71 -30.76 -4.85 -46.72
N GLY A 72 -29.72 -4.03 -46.88
CA GLY A 72 -29.67 -2.64 -46.43
C GLY A 72 -29.38 -2.48 -44.94
N GLU A 73 -29.02 -3.55 -44.22
CA GLU A 73 -28.64 -3.48 -42.81
C GLU A 73 -27.15 -3.12 -42.67
N PRO A 74 -26.70 -2.53 -41.55
CA PRO A 74 -25.30 -2.28 -41.27
C PRO A 74 -24.48 -3.57 -41.37
N LEU A 75 -23.42 -3.55 -42.19
CA LEU A 75 -22.60 -4.73 -42.43
C LEU A 75 -21.50 -4.83 -41.37
N VAL A 76 -21.36 -6.02 -40.77
CA VAL A 76 -20.21 -6.35 -39.91
C VAL A 76 -19.05 -6.74 -40.80
N VAL A 77 -17.94 -6.01 -40.70
CA VAL A 77 -16.69 -6.29 -41.42
C VAL A 77 -15.59 -6.70 -40.45
N TYR A 78 -14.53 -7.29 -40.98
CA TYR A 78 -13.49 -7.95 -40.20
C TYR A 78 -12.11 -7.38 -40.49
N HIS A 79 -11.33 -7.18 -39.43
CA HIS A 79 -9.91 -6.85 -39.51
C HIS A 79 -9.08 -7.93 -38.80
N GLY A 80 -8.01 -8.37 -39.46
CA GLY A 80 -7.06 -9.33 -38.90
C GLY A 80 -5.79 -8.63 -38.43
N SER A 81 -5.40 -8.86 -37.18
CA SER A 81 -4.16 -8.35 -36.61
C SER A 81 -3.36 -9.46 -35.92
N ARG A 82 -2.04 -9.26 -35.81
CA ARG A 82 -1.15 -10.08 -34.98
C ARG A 82 -1.11 -9.60 -33.53
N GLU A 83 -1.55 -8.37 -33.27
CA GLU A 83 -1.55 -7.74 -31.95
C GLU A 83 -2.96 -7.54 -31.41
N ASN A 84 -3.07 -7.35 -30.10
CA ASN A 84 -4.32 -6.99 -29.43
C ASN A 84 -4.33 -5.50 -29.09
N PHE A 85 -5.19 -4.74 -29.75
CA PHE A 85 -5.47 -3.34 -29.50
C PHE A 85 -6.98 -3.08 -29.42
N TYR A 86 -7.36 -1.88 -28.98
CA TYR A 86 -8.75 -1.41 -28.93
C TYR A 86 -8.95 -0.04 -29.58
N GLU A 87 -7.87 0.51 -30.14
CA GLU A 87 -7.80 1.78 -30.85
C GLU A 87 -6.99 1.52 -32.12
N PHE A 88 -7.53 1.87 -33.28
CA PHE A 88 -6.81 1.71 -34.54
C PHE A 88 -5.84 2.89 -34.71
N LYS A 89 -4.55 2.61 -34.86
CA LYS A 89 -3.50 3.62 -35.00
C LYS A 89 -2.87 3.54 -36.37
N ARG A 90 -2.67 4.69 -37.01
CA ARG A 90 -1.94 4.81 -38.29
C ARG A 90 -0.44 4.54 -38.07
N TRP A 91 0.21 3.88 -39.02
CA TRP A 91 1.66 3.69 -38.99
C TRP A 91 2.36 5.01 -39.35
N THR A 92 3.45 5.33 -38.65
CA THR A 92 4.20 6.60 -38.77
C THR A 92 5.66 6.30 -39.12
N ASP A 93 5.92 5.74 -40.29
CA ASP A 93 7.27 5.45 -40.79
C ASP A 93 7.62 6.17 -42.11
N GLY A 94 6.89 7.22 -42.47
CA GLY A 94 7.31 8.19 -43.49
C GLY A 94 7.02 7.80 -44.95
N LEU A 95 6.21 6.76 -45.18
CA LEU A 95 5.54 6.48 -46.45
C LEU A 95 4.05 6.86 -46.36
N ILE A 96 3.43 7.21 -47.49
CA ILE A 96 2.03 7.69 -47.54
C ILE A 96 1.09 6.60 -47.01
N ASN A 97 0.17 7.05 -46.18
CA ASN A 97 -0.38 6.38 -45.01
C ASN A 97 -1.69 5.65 -45.35
N SER A 98 -1.63 4.42 -45.89
CA SER A 98 -2.84 3.68 -46.27
C SER A 98 -3.69 3.37 -45.03
N GLY A 99 -4.97 3.77 -45.02
CA GLY A 99 -5.89 3.60 -43.89
C GLY A 99 -6.06 2.15 -43.38
N HIS A 100 -7.02 1.95 -42.48
CA HIS A 100 -7.30 0.63 -41.90
C HIS A 100 -8.15 -0.21 -42.86
N PHE A 101 -7.64 -1.38 -43.24
CA PHE A 101 -8.31 -2.30 -44.17
C PHE A 101 -9.23 -3.28 -43.44
N PHE A 102 -10.40 -3.51 -44.01
CA PHE A 102 -11.40 -4.46 -43.53
C PHE A 102 -12.01 -5.26 -44.68
N SER A 103 -12.31 -6.53 -44.39
CA SER A 103 -12.93 -7.46 -45.33
C SER A 103 -14.33 -7.86 -44.83
N PRO A 104 -15.33 -8.02 -45.70
CA PRO A 104 -16.62 -8.60 -45.33
C PRO A 104 -16.51 -10.11 -45.05
N ASP A 105 -15.46 -10.78 -45.53
CA ASP A 105 -15.16 -12.18 -45.22
C ASP A 105 -14.18 -12.31 -44.05
N ARG A 106 -14.65 -12.92 -42.97
CA ARG A 106 -13.87 -13.26 -41.78
C ARG A 106 -12.70 -14.18 -42.09
N LYS A 107 -12.81 -15.07 -43.08
CA LYS A 107 -11.73 -15.99 -43.48
C LYS A 107 -10.60 -15.24 -44.15
N ASN A 108 -10.92 -14.28 -45.02
CA ASN A 108 -9.90 -13.43 -45.63
C ASN A 108 -9.13 -12.62 -44.57
N ALA A 109 -9.85 -12.01 -43.62
CA ALA A 109 -9.23 -11.29 -42.49
C ALA A 109 -8.29 -12.18 -41.64
N LEU A 110 -8.63 -13.47 -41.45
CA LEU A 110 -7.76 -14.43 -40.74
C LEU A 110 -6.40 -14.64 -41.40
N GLY A 111 -6.29 -14.47 -42.72
CA GLY A 111 -5.02 -14.56 -43.43
C GLY A 111 -4.07 -13.41 -43.11
N TYR A 112 -4.59 -12.25 -42.71
CA TYR A 112 -3.79 -11.08 -42.33
C TYR A 112 -3.35 -11.10 -40.86
N GLY A 113 -4.13 -11.72 -39.97
CA GLY A 113 -3.77 -11.88 -38.57
C GLY A 113 -4.76 -12.75 -37.79
N SER A 114 -4.26 -13.45 -36.77
CA SER A 114 -5.07 -14.38 -35.97
C SER A 114 -6.07 -13.72 -35.03
N ASN A 115 -5.85 -12.46 -34.66
CA ASN A 115 -6.78 -11.69 -33.84
C ASN A 115 -7.79 -11.00 -34.76
N ILE A 116 -9.04 -11.44 -34.71
CA ILE A 116 -10.11 -10.93 -35.54
C ILE A 116 -10.95 -9.92 -34.79
N TYR A 117 -11.10 -8.74 -35.38
CA TYR A 117 -11.99 -7.68 -34.94
C TYR A 117 -13.22 -7.66 -35.83
N ASP A 118 -14.38 -7.89 -35.25
CA ASP A 118 -15.68 -7.65 -35.90
C ASP A 118 -16.18 -6.25 -35.54
N VAL A 119 -16.38 -5.42 -36.56
CA VAL A 119 -16.66 -3.99 -36.40
C VAL A 119 -17.72 -3.51 -37.38
N TYR A 120 -18.35 -2.40 -37.03
CA TYR A 120 -19.07 -1.54 -37.96
C TYR A 120 -18.15 -0.39 -38.38
N LEU A 121 -18.33 0.10 -39.61
CA LEU A 121 -17.61 1.26 -40.15
C LEU A 121 -18.60 2.38 -40.47
N ASN A 122 -18.25 3.61 -40.07
CA ASN A 122 -18.97 4.82 -40.44
C ASN A 122 -18.28 5.52 -41.62
N LEU A 123 -18.60 5.09 -42.85
CA LEU A 123 -18.12 5.68 -44.10
C LEU A 123 -19.33 6.24 -44.86
N ARG A 124 -19.64 7.53 -44.68
CA ARG A 124 -20.84 8.16 -45.26
C ARG A 124 -20.59 8.66 -46.68
N ASN A 125 -19.35 9.05 -46.99
CA ASN A 125 -18.91 9.50 -48.30
C ASN A 125 -17.57 8.86 -48.71
N PRO A 126 -17.53 7.52 -48.90
CA PRO A 126 -16.31 6.86 -49.36
C PRO A 126 -16.12 7.01 -50.87
N LEU A 127 -14.86 6.88 -51.33
CA LEU A 127 -14.57 6.67 -52.74
C LEU A 127 -14.95 5.24 -53.13
N GLU A 128 -15.86 5.08 -54.07
CA GLU A 128 -16.29 3.77 -54.59
C GLU A 128 -15.57 3.45 -55.91
N VAL A 129 -14.82 2.34 -55.95
CA VAL A 129 -14.07 1.88 -57.12
C VAL A 129 -14.41 0.42 -57.42
N ASP A 130 -14.70 0.10 -58.67
CA ASP A 130 -14.83 -1.29 -59.16
C ASP A 130 -13.49 -1.71 -59.79
N ALA A 131 -12.84 -2.70 -59.18
CA ALA A 131 -11.56 -3.22 -59.64
C ALA A 131 -11.67 -4.15 -60.86
N GLN A 132 -12.87 -4.57 -61.26
CA GLN A 132 -13.14 -5.42 -62.43
C GLN A 132 -12.33 -6.74 -62.44
N GLY A 133 -12.06 -7.30 -61.25
CA GLY A 133 -11.26 -8.50 -61.06
C GLY A 133 -9.75 -8.25 -61.02
N ALA A 134 -9.30 -6.98 -60.98
CA ALA A 134 -7.88 -6.65 -60.88
C ALA A 134 -7.30 -7.05 -59.51
N ASN A 135 -6.01 -7.38 -59.50
CA ASN A 135 -5.27 -7.62 -58.26
C ASN A 135 -5.14 -6.31 -57.47
N PHE A 136 -5.19 -6.40 -56.13
CA PHE A 136 -5.11 -5.26 -55.21
C PHE A 136 -3.94 -4.29 -55.47
N SER A 137 -2.85 -4.75 -56.09
CA SER A 137 -1.67 -3.94 -56.44
C SER A 137 -1.72 -3.27 -57.82
N SER A 138 -2.80 -3.46 -58.59
CA SER A 138 -2.85 -3.11 -60.02
C SER A 138 -4.24 -2.68 -60.52
N ILE A 139 -5.02 -2.00 -59.68
CA ILE A 139 -6.38 -1.53 -59.96
C ILE A 139 -6.31 -0.36 -60.95
N GLU A 140 -7.16 -0.36 -61.98
CA GLU A 140 -7.19 0.72 -62.96
C GLU A 140 -8.04 1.90 -62.44
N TYR A 141 -7.42 3.07 -62.26
CA TYR A 141 -8.08 4.29 -61.81
C TYR A 141 -7.44 5.51 -62.48
N GLY A 142 -8.26 6.41 -63.03
CA GLY A 142 -7.76 7.61 -63.72
C GLY A 142 -6.91 7.35 -64.97
N GLY A 143 -6.94 6.13 -65.52
CA GLY A 143 -6.11 5.71 -66.66
C GLY A 143 -4.73 5.14 -66.27
N GLU A 144 -4.45 4.99 -64.97
CA GLU A 144 -3.22 4.38 -64.45
C GLU A 144 -3.53 3.15 -63.59
N LYS A 145 -2.51 2.30 -63.37
CA LYS A 145 -2.60 1.16 -62.45
C LYS A 145 -2.09 1.57 -61.08
N VAL A 146 -2.94 1.47 -60.07
CA VAL A 146 -2.69 1.91 -58.70
C VAL A 146 -2.95 0.77 -57.71
N ALA A 147 -2.25 0.77 -56.58
CA ALA A 147 -2.54 -0.17 -55.50
C ALA A 147 -3.73 0.31 -54.65
N ALA A 148 -4.43 -0.61 -53.99
CA ALA A 148 -5.52 -0.32 -53.07
C ALA A 148 -5.10 0.65 -51.95
N SER A 149 -3.85 0.55 -51.48
CA SER A 149 -3.23 1.49 -50.54
C SER A 149 -3.13 2.91 -51.10
N ASP A 150 -2.77 3.06 -52.37
CA ASP A 150 -2.64 4.35 -53.03
C ASP A 150 -4.00 4.96 -53.35
N LEU A 151 -4.98 4.12 -53.69
CA LEU A 151 -6.38 4.54 -53.81
C LEU A 151 -6.95 5.07 -52.50
N GLY A 152 -6.65 4.43 -51.36
CA GLY A 152 -7.02 4.95 -50.04
C GLY A 152 -6.41 6.33 -49.76
N ASN A 153 -5.14 6.52 -50.12
CA ASN A 153 -4.46 7.81 -49.98
C ASN A 153 -5.07 8.90 -50.89
N LEU A 154 -5.37 8.55 -52.15
CA LEU A 154 -6.03 9.46 -53.10
C LEU A 154 -7.43 9.83 -52.62
N ALA A 155 -8.21 8.86 -52.13
CA ALA A 155 -9.54 9.10 -51.59
C ALA A 155 -9.51 10.10 -50.42
N GLU A 156 -8.57 9.94 -49.47
CA GLU A 156 -8.39 10.89 -48.37
C GLU A 156 -8.00 12.29 -48.89
N MET A 157 -7.09 12.37 -49.87
CA MET A 157 -6.66 13.64 -50.48
C MET A 157 -7.79 14.36 -51.24
N GLU A 158 -8.68 13.61 -51.86
CA GLU A 158 -9.85 14.11 -52.58
C GLU A 158 -11.03 14.45 -51.65
N GLY A 159 -10.87 14.23 -50.34
CA GLY A 159 -11.84 14.61 -49.30
C GLY A 159 -12.93 13.57 -49.02
N TYR A 160 -12.74 12.33 -49.48
CA TYR A 160 -13.58 11.21 -49.09
C TYR A 160 -13.28 10.78 -47.64
N ASP A 161 -14.26 10.18 -46.97
CA ASP A 161 -14.12 9.71 -45.58
C ASP A 161 -13.67 8.24 -45.47
N GLY A 162 -13.49 7.55 -46.60
CA GLY A 162 -12.98 6.19 -46.68
C GLY A 162 -12.87 5.72 -48.12
N GLY A 163 -12.58 4.43 -48.29
CA GLY A 163 -12.56 3.76 -49.59
C GLY A 163 -13.39 2.48 -49.57
N VAL A 164 -14.08 2.20 -50.68
CA VAL A 164 -14.77 0.93 -50.95
C VAL A 164 -14.32 0.45 -52.33
N ILE A 165 -13.54 -0.64 -52.34
CA ILE A 165 -13.02 -1.22 -53.58
C ILE A 165 -13.72 -2.56 -53.79
N SER A 166 -14.55 -2.65 -54.81
CA SER A 166 -15.33 -3.85 -55.15
C SER A 166 -14.69 -4.67 -56.28
N ASP A 167 -15.06 -5.94 -56.38
CA ASP A 167 -14.53 -6.90 -57.37
C ASP A 167 -13.00 -7.01 -57.38
N VAL A 168 -12.34 -6.83 -56.22
CA VAL A 168 -10.88 -6.92 -56.11
C VAL A 168 -10.44 -8.37 -55.89
N ALA A 169 -9.40 -8.78 -56.60
CA ALA A 169 -8.72 -10.05 -56.36
C ALA A 169 -7.70 -9.84 -55.22
N ASP A 170 -8.17 -10.01 -53.99
CA ASP A 170 -7.39 -9.88 -52.75
C ASP A 170 -7.58 -11.10 -51.84
N SER A 171 -6.61 -12.03 -51.87
CA SER A 171 -6.56 -13.18 -50.95
C SER A 171 -5.18 -13.30 -50.31
N ALA A 172 -5.16 -13.33 -48.97
CA ALA A 172 -3.97 -13.68 -48.19
C ALA A 172 -3.53 -15.15 -48.39
N ASP A 173 -4.40 -15.99 -48.99
CA ASP A 173 -4.10 -17.35 -49.44
C ASP A 173 -3.88 -17.32 -50.96
N MET A 174 -2.62 -17.32 -51.41
CA MET A 174 -2.21 -17.43 -52.81
C MET A 174 -2.46 -18.86 -53.34
N GLY A 175 -3.72 -19.34 -53.26
CA GLY A 175 -4.10 -20.74 -53.50
C GLY A 175 -5.39 -20.96 -54.30
N SER A 176 -6.31 -19.99 -54.41
CA SER A 176 -7.46 -20.04 -55.31
C SER A 176 -7.56 -18.76 -56.13
N GLU A 177 -7.28 -18.83 -57.44
CA GLU A 177 -7.25 -17.68 -58.36
C GLU A 177 -8.62 -17.01 -58.62
N ASN A 178 -9.66 -17.17 -57.79
CA ASN A 178 -11.02 -16.75 -58.16
C ASN A 178 -11.94 -16.17 -57.05
N ASP A 179 -11.46 -15.93 -55.82
CA ASP A 179 -12.31 -15.30 -54.80
C ASP A 179 -12.21 -13.76 -54.88
N ARG A 180 -13.20 -13.15 -55.55
CA ARG A 180 -13.37 -11.69 -55.62
C ARG A 180 -13.98 -11.19 -54.30
N THR A 181 -13.43 -10.11 -53.75
CA THR A 181 -13.88 -9.53 -52.48
C THR A 181 -14.17 -8.03 -52.60
N VAL A 182 -14.61 -7.43 -51.50
CA VAL A 182 -14.71 -5.99 -51.31
C VAL A 182 -13.74 -5.59 -50.20
N ASP A 183 -12.91 -4.58 -50.45
CA ASP A 183 -12.04 -4.00 -49.43
C ASP A 183 -12.59 -2.66 -48.96
N TYR A 184 -12.76 -2.55 -47.64
CA TYR A 184 -13.15 -1.30 -46.98
C TYR A 184 -11.94 -0.66 -46.32
N ILE A 185 -11.78 0.65 -46.49
CA ILE A 185 -10.68 1.43 -45.95
C ILE A 185 -11.25 2.56 -45.10
N SER A 186 -10.87 2.64 -43.82
CA SER A 186 -11.19 3.78 -42.94
C SER A 186 -9.94 4.56 -42.57
N PHE A 187 -10.07 5.88 -42.35
CA PHE A 187 -8.91 6.76 -42.13
C PHE A 187 -8.70 7.14 -40.67
N ALA A 188 -9.75 7.10 -39.85
CA ALA A 188 -9.72 7.46 -38.44
C ALA A 188 -10.31 6.37 -37.54
N ALA A 189 -9.79 6.30 -36.31
CA ALA A 189 -10.18 5.31 -35.31
C ALA A 189 -11.66 5.45 -34.90
N ASN A 190 -12.15 6.68 -34.78
CA ASN A 190 -13.53 6.97 -34.41
C ASN A 190 -14.58 6.55 -35.45
N GLN A 191 -14.16 6.24 -36.68
CA GLN A 191 -15.01 5.66 -37.73
C GLN A 191 -15.25 4.15 -37.52
N ILE A 192 -14.63 3.54 -36.51
CA ILE A 192 -14.65 2.10 -36.28
C ILE A 192 -15.24 1.82 -34.88
N LYS A 193 -16.26 0.96 -34.80
CA LYS A 193 -16.84 0.52 -33.52
C LYS A 193 -17.08 -0.98 -33.51
N SER A 194 -16.78 -1.66 -32.41
CA SER A 194 -16.92 -3.11 -32.32
C SER A 194 -18.37 -3.56 -32.44
N ALA A 195 -18.63 -4.60 -33.24
CA ALA A 195 -19.97 -5.17 -33.41
C ALA A 195 -20.34 -6.18 -32.31
N SER A 196 -19.35 -6.76 -31.61
CA SER A 196 -19.55 -7.75 -30.54
C SER A 196 -19.27 -7.21 -29.14
N GLN A 197 -18.31 -6.29 -29.01
CA GLN A 197 -17.80 -5.83 -27.71
C GLN A 197 -18.14 -4.37 -27.41
N ASN A 198 -18.80 -3.65 -28.30
CA ASN A 198 -19.27 -2.30 -28.00
C ASN A 198 -20.41 -2.35 -26.98
N THR A 199 -20.30 -1.50 -25.95
CA THR A 199 -21.20 -1.52 -24.80
C THR A 199 -22.35 -0.50 -24.90
N GLY A 200 -22.55 0.08 -26.09
CA GLY A 200 -23.79 0.72 -26.53
C GLY A 200 -23.74 2.23 -26.76
N SER A 201 -22.58 2.90 -26.67
CA SER A 201 -22.54 4.37 -26.77
C SER A 201 -22.13 4.94 -28.13
N PHE A 202 -21.42 4.17 -28.95
CA PHE A 202 -21.07 4.54 -30.33
C PHE A 202 -20.58 6.00 -30.53
N LEU A 203 -19.82 6.59 -29.60
CA LEU A 203 -19.44 8.01 -29.72
C LEU A 203 -18.38 8.28 -30.80
N GLU A 204 -18.61 9.31 -31.62
CA GLU A 204 -17.66 9.82 -32.63
C GLU A 204 -16.45 10.54 -32.01
N SER A 205 -16.57 11.05 -30.77
CA SER A 205 -15.47 11.70 -30.04
C SER A 205 -14.49 10.74 -29.35
N GLN A 206 -14.66 9.43 -29.53
CA GLN A 206 -13.89 8.40 -28.83
C GLN A 206 -13.22 7.48 -29.83
N ASP A 207 -11.93 7.18 -29.62
CA ASP A 207 -11.17 6.29 -30.50
C ASP A 207 -11.19 4.82 -30.05
N ASP A 208 -11.55 4.51 -28.79
CA ASP A 208 -11.74 3.12 -28.34
C ASP A 208 -13.04 2.55 -28.96
N ILE A 209 -12.90 1.41 -29.63
CA ILE A 209 -13.99 0.75 -30.36
C ILE A 209 -15.10 0.18 -29.44
N ARG A 210 -14.91 0.15 -28.11
CA ARG A 210 -15.80 -0.49 -27.11
C ARG A 210 -16.56 0.48 -26.19
N PHE A 211 -16.25 1.78 -26.22
CA PHE A 211 -16.63 2.79 -25.20
C PHE A 211 -18.13 2.85 -24.80
N ARG A 212 -18.44 3.34 -23.58
CA ARG A 212 -19.79 3.59 -23.03
C ARG A 212 -19.92 4.95 -22.33
N GLU A 213 -20.99 5.69 -22.58
CA GLU A 213 -21.54 6.71 -21.67
C GLU A 213 -22.69 6.09 -20.86
N ILE A 214 -22.66 6.17 -19.52
CA ILE A 214 -23.71 5.60 -18.66
C ILE A 214 -24.62 6.70 -18.15
N SER A 215 -25.72 6.95 -18.85
CA SER A 215 -26.88 7.65 -18.30
C SER A 215 -27.94 6.65 -17.86
N GLN A 216 -27.90 6.18 -16.61
CA GLN A 216 -29.11 5.75 -15.89
C GLN A 216 -28.89 5.64 -14.38
N ASP A 217 -29.96 6.02 -13.68
CA ASP A 217 -30.16 6.28 -12.25
C ASP A 217 -29.57 5.20 -11.31
N ASP A 218 -28.48 5.56 -10.60
CA ASP A 218 -27.51 4.60 -10.02
C ASP A 218 -27.44 4.67 -8.48
N GLY A 219 -28.55 4.97 -7.81
CA GLY A 219 -28.64 5.25 -6.36
C GLY A 219 -28.03 4.21 -5.41
N GLY A 220 -27.68 3.00 -5.87
CA GLY A 220 -26.98 1.96 -5.10
C GLY A 220 -25.49 1.72 -5.44
N LYS A 221 -24.95 2.36 -6.49
CA LYS A 221 -23.61 2.04 -7.08
C LYS A 221 -22.70 3.26 -7.25
N SER A 222 -23.02 4.37 -6.60
CA SER A 222 -22.33 5.66 -6.69
C SER A 222 -21.14 5.82 -5.73
N LEU A 223 -20.83 4.81 -4.90
CA LEU A 223 -19.68 4.90 -4.00
C LEU A 223 -18.35 4.69 -4.75
N VAL A 224 -17.41 5.61 -4.50
CA VAL A 224 -16.06 5.64 -5.09
C VAL A 224 -15.03 5.91 -4.00
N GLY A 225 -13.87 5.26 -4.08
CA GLY A 225 -12.71 5.54 -3.24
C GLY A 225 -11.73 6.48 -3.92
N LEU A 226 -11.29 7.52 -3.22
CA LEU A 226 -10.33 8.52 -3.71
C LEU A 226 -9.30 8.92 -2.65
N HIS A 227 -8.10 9.29 -3.07
CA HIS A 227 -7.06 9.87 -2.22
C HIS A 227 -6.69 11.25 -2.77
N ASN A 228 -6.88 12.29 -1.95
CA ASN A 228 -6.56 13.66 -2.35
C ASN A 228 -5.15 14.03 -1.90
N ILE A 229 -4.40 14.68 -2.79
CA ILE A 229 -3.01 15.04 -2.56
C ILE A 229 -2.68 16.37 -3.26
N SER A 230 -1.82 17.17 -2.66
CA SER A 230 -1.27 18.35 -3.34
C SER A 230 -0.14 17.95 -4.28
N GLU A 231 0.15 18.80 -5.27
CA GLU A 231 1.23 18.57 -6.22
C GLU A 231 2.58 18.29 -5.53
N GLU A 232 2.95 19.13 -4.56
CA GLU A 232 4.19 19.01 -3.78
C GLU A 232 4.30 17.65 -3.05
N LYS A 233 3.20 17.20 -2.44
CA LYS A 233 3.16 15.92 -1.73
C LYS A 233 3.22 14.74 -2.69
N LEU A 234 2.60 14.86 -3.86
CA LEU A 234 2.66 13.81 -4.89
C LEU A 234 4.08 13.66 -5.44
N LEU A 235 4.80 14.75 -5.67
CA LEU A 235 6.23 14.71 -6.05
C LEU A 235 7.09 13.98 -5.02
N LYS A 236 6.86 14.22 -3.73
CA LYS A 236 7.54 13.49 -2.64
C LYS A 236 7.18 12.01 -2.64
N ALA A 237 5.91 11.66 -2.86
CA ALA A 237 5.46 10.28 -2.98
C ALA A 237 6.07 9.57 -4.21
N LEU A 238 6.16 10.28 -5.34
CA LEU A 238 6.79 9.81 -6.58
C LEU A 238 8.27 9.46 -6.37
N LYS A 239 9.03 10.29 -5.65
CA LYS A 239 10.43 9.99 -5.28
C LYS A 239 10.57 8.68 -4.49
N LEU A 240 9.56 8.29 -3.72
CA LEU A 240 9.53 7.05 -2.95
C LEU A 240 8.85 5.89 -3.69
N GLY A 241 8.28 6.14 -4.88
CA GLY A 241 7.54 5.14 -5.67
C GLY A 241 6.10 4.87 -5.20
N GLY A 242 5.57 5.65 -4.25
CA GLY A 242 4.24 5.45 -3.71
C GLY A 242 3.93 6.22 -2.43
N LEU A 243 2.78 5.91 -1.83
CA LEU A 243 2.24 6.55 -0.64
C LEU A 243 2.43 5.65 0.58
N ALA A 244 3.00 6.20 1.66
CA ALA A 244 3.18 5.49 2.91
C ALA A 244 1.89 5.51 3.73
N ASN A 245 1.23 4.36 3.86
CA ASN A 245 0.02 4.18 4.67
C ASN A 245 -1.06 5.26 4.41
N PRO A 246 -1.43 5.55 3.14
CA PRO A 246 -2.41 6.60 2.86
C PRO A 246 -3.78 6.28 3.44
N SER A 247 -4.63 7.29 3.52
CA SER A 247 -6.06 7.10 3.67
C SER A 247 -6.78 7.34 2.35
N ALA A 248 -7.89 6.64 2.13
CA ALA A 248 -8.78 6.89 1.02
C ALA A 248 -10.16 7.31 1.55
N ALA A 249 -10.68 8.42 1.05
CA ALA A 249 -12.04 8.83 1.27
C ALA A 249 -12.96 8.00 0.35
N VAL A 250 -14.02 7.45 0.92
CA VAL A 250 -15.11 6.80 0.21
C VAL A 250 -16.30 7.73 0.27
N ILE A 251 -16.70 8.20 -0.90
CA ILE A 251 -17.71 9.24 -1.09
C ILE A 251 -18.86 8.73 -1.94
N ASP A 252 -19.98 9.43 -1.89
CA ASP A 252 -21.12 9.23 -2.79
C ASP A 252 -21.15 10.31 -3.87
N ILE A 253 -20.66 9.98 -5.08
CA ILE A 253 -20.59 10.91 -6.21
C ILE A 253 -21.97 11.40 -6.70
N ALA A 254 -23.07 10.77 -6.25
CA ALA A 254 -24.42 11.20 -6.60
C ALA A 254 -24.97 12.28 -5.65
N ARG A 255 -24.32 12.50 -4.50
CA ARG A 255 -24.81 13.41 -3.45
C ARG A 255 -23.81 14.51 -3.11
N GLN A 256 -22.51 14.23 -3.18
CA GLN A 256 -21.47 15.09 -2.63
C GLN A 256 -20.76 15.90 -3.72
N SER A 257 -20.48 17.19 -3.44
CA SER A 257 -19.58 18.01 -4.27
C SER A 257 -18.12 17.76 -3.88
N HIS A 258 -17.21 17.84 -4.85
CA HIS A 258 -15.79 17.53 -4.67
C HIS A 258 -14.96 18.79 -4.39
N GLU A 259 -15.44 19.62 -3.47
CA GLU A 259 -14.81 20.89 -3.07
C GLU A 259 -13.86 20.73 -1.87
N GLY A 260 -12.87 21.61 -1.73
CA GLY A 260 -11.98 21.65 -0.55
C GLY A 260 -10.98 20.49 -0.43
N TYR A 261 -11.02 19.53 -1.35
CA TYR A 261 -10.08 18.44 -1.46
C TYR A 261 -8.88 18.87 -2.31
N GLY A 262 -7.65 18.55 -1.90
CA GLY A 262 -6.39 18.98 -2.56
C GLY A 262 -6.39 18.83 -4.09
N GLU A 263 -5.50 19.55 -4.77
CA GLU A 263 -5.55 19.78 -6.23
C GLU A 263 -5.58 18.51 -7.09
N ILE A 264 -5.03 17.39 -6.61
CA ILE A 264 -4.99 16.12 -7.34
C ILE A 264 -5.79 15.06 -6.58
N SER A 265 -6.63 14.30 -7.30
CA SER A 265 -7.38 13.17 -6.74
C SER A 265 -6.97 11.87 -7.43
N LEU A 266 -6.43 10.91 -6.66
CA LEU A 266 -6.11 9.57 -7.14
C LEU A 266 -7.30 8.63 -6.90
N ILE A 267 -7.76 7.95 -7.94
CA ILE A 267 -8.94 7.10 -7.91
C ILE A 267 -8.56 5.65 -7.66
N LEU A 268 -9.14 5.04 -6.63
CA LEU A 268 -8.87 3.67 -6.22
C LEU A 268 -9.85 2.69 -6.88
N PRO A 269 -9.40 1.46 -7.20
CA PRO A 269 -10.32 0.38 -7.51
C PRO A 269 -11.07 -0.02 -6.23
N SER A 270 -12.35 -0.39 -6.35
CA SER A 270 -13.17 -0.83 -5.21
C SER A 270 -12.56 -2.01 -4.45
N SER A 271 -11.79 -2.89 -5.10
CA SER A 271 -11.04 -3.97 -4.44
C SER A 271 -10.00 -3.47 -3.42
N MET A 272 -9.48 -2.24 -3.56
CA MET A 272 -8.56 -1.69 -2.55
C MET A 272 -9.28 -1.18 -1.31
N ILE A 273 -10.57 -0.87 -1.41
CA ILE A 273 -11.39 -0.43 -0.29
C ILE A 273 -11.84 -1.63 0.56
N ASP A 274 -12.10 -2.77 -0.06
CA ASP A 274 -12.38 -4.01 0.67
C ASP A 274 -11.18 -4.42 1.54
N LYS A 275 -11.44 -4.67 2.83
CA LYS A 275 -10.40 -4.91 3.84
C LYS A 275 -9.47 -6.06 3.49
N ARG A 276 -10.02 -7.15 2.97
CA ARG A 276 -9.26 -8.37 2.69
C ARG A 276 -8.39 -8.19 1.45
N THR A 277 -8.98 -7.64 0.39
CA THR A 277 -8.30 -7.51 -0.91
C THR A 277 -7.36 -6.31 -0.96
N GLY A 278 -7.74 -5.19 -0.36
CA GLY A 278 -6.91 -3.99 -0.22
C GLY A 278 -5.84 -4.06 0.87
N ARG A 279 -5.96 -5.00 1.81
CA ARG A 279 -5.09 -5.16 2.99
C ARG A 279 -5.01 -3.85 3.80
N ASN A 280 -6.18 -3.37 4.20
CA ASN A 280 -6.36 -2.13 4.94
C ASN A 280 -6.96 -2.43 6.34
N ALA A 281 -7.11 -1.42 7.20
CA ALA A 281 -7.69 -1.59 8.55
C ALA A 281 -9.23 -1.78 8.52
N GLY A 282 -9.85 -1.49 7.38
CA GLY A 282 -11.28 -1.34 7.15
C GLY A 282 -11.64 0.11 6.85
N THR A 283 -12.94 0.35 6.69
CA THR A 283 -13.51 1.67 6.39
C THR A 283 -14.34 2.17 7.58
N PHE A 284 -14.09 3.41 8.01
CA PHE A 284 -14.66 4.02 9.20
C PHE A 284 -15.63 5.15 8.81
N SER A 285 -16.68 5.37 9.61
CA SER A 285 -17.70 6.41 9.38
C SER A 285 -17.27 7.77 9.97
N GLY A 286 -16.15 8.31 9.48
CA GLY A 286 -15.54 9.55 9.94
C GLY A 286 -14.02 9.46 9.87
N ASP A 287 -13.35 10.54 10.28
CA ASP A 287 -11.89 10.58 10.34
C ASP A 287 -11.38 9.54 11.32
N ALA A 288 -10.77 8.51 10.76
CA ALA A 288 -9.99 7.57 11.52
C ALA A 288 -8.60 8.16 11.77
N TRP A 289 -7.99 7.73 12.86
CA TRP A 289 -6.65 8.12 13.24
C TRP A 289 -5.62 7.86 12.10
N THR A 290 -4.75 8.83 11.81
CA THR A 290 -3.63 8.69 10.84
C THR A 290 -2.30 8.68 11.60
N PRO A 291 -1.42 7.68 11.40
CA PRO A 291 -0.06 7.75 11.90
C PRO A 291 0.69 8.98 11.38
N VAL A 292 1.55 9.56 12.21
CA VAL A 292 2.35 10.71 11.79
C VAL A 292 3.51 10.21 10.95
N TYR A 293 3.70 10.84 9.79
CA TYR A 293 4.85 10.56 8.94
C TYR A 293 6.15 10.79 9.76
N PRO A 294 7.08 9.83 9.82
CA PRO A 294 8.29 9.95 10.62
C PRO A 294 9.13 11.15 10.16
N GLN A 295 9.73 11.87 11.11
CA GLN A 295 10.63 12.97 10.79
C GLN A 295 11.81 12.47 9.95
N ILE A 296 12.05 13.14 8.83
CA ILE A 296 13.15 12.82 7.90
C ILE A 296 14.39 13.56 8.38
N GLU A 297 15.34 12.83 8.94
CA GLU A 297 16.67 13.36 9.25
C GLU A 297 17.61 13.16 8.04
N ARG A 298 18.78 13.79 8.10
CA ARG A 298 19.77 13.76 7.03
C ARG A 298 21.13 13.40 7.59
N GLN A 299 21.94 12.73 6.77
CA GLN A 299 23.32 12.40 7.10
C GLN A 299 24.25 12.72 5.95
N PHE A 300 25.42 13.27 6.28
CA PHE A 300 26.49 13.43 5.31
C PHE A 300 27.06 12.09 4.89
N SER A 301 27.40 11.98 3.61
CA SER A 301 28.22 10.93 3.04
C SER A 301 29.54 11.53 2.55
N GLY A 302 30.64 10.82 2.80
CA GLY A 302 31.98 11.35 2.54
C GLY A 302 32.27 12.63 3.34
N ASP A 303 32.95 13.59 2.72
CA ASP A 303 33.33 14.87 3.33
C ASP A 303 32.26 15.97 3.15
N GLY A 304 30.99 15.61 3.28
CA GLY A 304 29.88 16.57 3.20
C GLY A 304 29.93 17.65 4.28
N SER A 305 30.26 17.24 5.51
CA SER A 305 30.32 18.15 6.66
C SER A 305 31.47 19.16 6.56
N GLY A 306 32.62 18.75 6.00
CA GLY A 306 33.74 19.66 5.70
C GLY A 306 33.33 20.73 4.69
N ARG A 307 32.70 20.32 3.59
CA ARG A 307 32.20 21.24 2.55
C ARG A 307 31.17 22.24 3.08
N VAL A 308 30.24 21.82 3.96
CA VAL A 308 29.30 22.75 4.61
C VAL A 308 30.03 23.73 5.52
N ARG A 309 31.02 23.26 6.29
CA ARG A 309 31.85 24.15 7.14
C ARG A 309 32.58 25.19 6.30
N ASP A 310 33.09 24.81 5.14
CA ASP A 310 33.78 25.70 4.20
C ASP A 310 32.82 26.68 3.51
N ALA A 311 31.58 26.27 3.24
CA ALA A 311 30.56 27.18 2.73
C ALA A 311 30.18 28.25 3.77
N ILE A 312 29.97 27.84 5.03
CA ILE A 312 29.67 28.75 6.14
C ILE A 312 30.82 29.71 6.41
N SER A 313 32.08 29.26 6.33
CA SER A 313 33.25 30.11 6.63
C SER A 313 33.46 31.25 5.62
N ARG A 314 32.87 31.16 4.43
CA ARG A 314 32.87 32.23 3.41
C ARG A 314 31.84 33.32 3.68
N LEU A 315 30.86 33.06 4.53
CA LEU A 315 29.85 34.05 4.90
C LEU A 315 30.43 35.07 5.89
N PRO A 316 29.85 36.28 5.96
CA PRO A 316 30.22 37.26 6.98
C PRO A 316 30.08 36.69 8.39
N GLN A 317 31.02 37.03 9.28
CA GLN A 317 31.14 36.43 10.61
C GLN A 317 29.85 36.54 11.43
N GLU A 318 29.12 37.64 11.27
CA GLU A 318 27.86 37.92 11.94
C GLU A 318 26.75 36.92 11.57
N MET A 319 26.75 36.40 10.34
CA MET A 319 25.71 35.48 9.84
C MET A 319 26.05 34.00 10.04
N GLN A 320 27.31 33.66 10.31
CA GLN A 320 27.75 32.27 10.45
C GLN A 320 27.01 31.47 11.53
N PRO A 321 26.70 32.01 12.73
CA PRO A 321 25.98 31.26 13.76
C PRO A 321 24.56 30.89 13.32
N ASP A 322 23.83 31.84 12.73
CA ASP A 322 22.45 31.65 12.28
C ASP A 322 22.39 30.65 11.12
N VAL A 323 23.29 30.78 10.14
CA VAL A 323 23.36 29.83 9.01
C VAL A 323 23.81 28.44 9.47
N ARG A 324 24.72 28.34 10.45
CA ARG A 324 25.08 27.04 11.05
C ARG A 324 23.90 26.41 11.76
N SER A 325 23.10 27.19 12.48
CA SER A 325 21.88 26.73 13.12
C SER A 325 20.88 26.22 12.08
N ALA A 326 20.69 26.96 10.98
CA ALA A 326 19.84 26.54 9.87
C ALA A 326 20.32 25.23 9.23
N TRP A 327 21.63 25.05 9.03
CA TRP A 327 22.19 23.77 8.58
C TRP A 327 21.89 22.64 9.55
N ASN A 328 22.05 22.85 10.86
CA ASN A 328 21.73 21.82 11.86
C ASN A 328 20.24 21.47 11.83
N ASN A 329 19.36 22.47 11.70
CA ASN A 329 17.91 22.24 11.57
C ASN A 329 17.58 21.46 10.30
N TYR A 330 18.12 21.88 9.16
CA TYR A 330 17.98 21.15 7.90
C TYR A 330 18.46 19.71 8.02
N MET A 331 19.59 19.47 8.68
CA MET A 331 20.12 18.12 8.90
C MET A 331 19.23 17.30 9.84
N ASP A 332 18.65 17.92 10.85
CA ASP A 332 17.71 17.30 11.79
C ASP A 332 16.30 17.13 11.20
N GLY A 333 16.01 17.63 9.99
CA GLY A 333 14.65 17.60 9.43
C GLY A 333 13.68 18.61 10.04
N ARG A 334 14.21 19.67 10.67
CA ARG A 334 13.46 20.82 11.18
C ARG A 334 13.48 21.96 10.18
N ASP A 335 12.60 22.93 10.38
CA ASP A 335 12.57 24.18 9.62
C ASP A 335 13.93 24.92 9.69
N GLU A 336 14.53 25.13 8.52
CA GLU A 336 15.79 25.84 8.34
C GLU A 336 15.69 27.34 8.67
N GLY A 337 14.48 27.91 8.70
CA GLY A 337 14.24 29.33 8.90
C GLY A 337 14.83 30.21 7.79
N SER A 338 14.93 31.52 8.06
CA SER A 338 15.32 32.52 7.07
C SER A 338 16.81 32.54 6.71
N ALA A 339 17.69 31.85 7.46
CA ALA A 339 19.13 31.95 7.24
C ALA A 339 19.61 31.30 5.94
N PHE A 340 18.91 30.27 5.44
CA PHE A 340 19.20 29.69 4.12
C PHE A 340 18.93 30.66 2.97
N ALA A 341 17.91 31.53 3.10
CA ALA A 341 17.64 32.57 2.11
C ALA A 341 18.84 33.52 1.97
N TYR A 342 19.46 33.90 3.10
CA TYR A 342 20.66 34.72 3.08
C TYR A 342 21.85 34.01 2.42
N GLN A 343 22.11 32.73 2.77
CA GLN A 343 23.20 31.98 2.11
C GLN A 343 22.97 31.86 0.60
N PHE A 344 21.75 31.54 0.17
CA PHE A 344 21.40 31.46 -1.25
C PHE A 344 21.66 32.78 -1.98
N LEU A 345 21.19 33.90 -1.45
CA LEU A 345 21.41 35.21 -2.05
C LEU A 345 22.88 35.62 -2.00
N TYR A 346 23.61 35.26 -0.94
CA TYR A 346 25.04 35.54 -0.82
C TYR A 346 25.86 34.79 -1.87
N GLU A 347 25.57 33.51 -2.11
CA GLU A 347 26.21 32.70 -3.17
C GLU A 347 26.00 33.30 -4.57
N ARG A 348 24.97 34.15 -4.75
CA ARG A 348 24.65 34.87 -5.98
C ARG A 348 25.19 36.29 -6.04
N GLY A 349 25.75 36.81 -4.94
CA GLY A 349 26.14 38.22 -4.82
C GLY A 349 24.93 39.17 -4.70
N GLU A 350 23.78 38.67 -4.26
CA GLU A 350 22.51 39.40 -4.15
C GLU A 350 22.01 39.53 -2.70
N ALA A 351 22.84 39.20 -1.70
CA ALA A 351 22.46 39.28 -0.29
C ALA A 351 22.13 40.74 0.14
N PRO A 352 21.14 40.93 1.03
CA PRO A 352 20.83 42.26 1.56
C PRO A 352 21.98 42.81 2.41
N GLU A 353 22.04 44.14 2.50
CA GLU A 353 22.95 44.82 3.43
C GLU A 353 22.53 44.59 4.89
N PHE A 354 23.48 44.72 5.82
CA PHE A 354 23.20 44.54 7.24
C PHE A 354 22.34 45.66 7.80
N ARG A 355 21.20 45.29 8.38
CA ARG A 355 20.51 46.17 9.31
C ARG A 355 21.31 46.34 10.59
N LYS A 356 21.16 47.50 11.21
CA LYS A 356 21.74 47.82 12.51
C LYS A 356 20.65 47.89 13.55
N VAL A 357 20.92 47.39 14.75
CA VAL A 357 20.00 47.52 15.87
C VAL A 357 19.89 49.01 16.22
N GLU A 358 18.68 49.55 16.09
CA GLU A 358 18.39 50.91 16.50
C GLU A 358 18.42 51.01 18.03
N PRO A 359 19.00 52.08 18.58
CA PRO A 359 19.08 52.21 20.03
C PRO A 359 17.69 52.48 20.64
N LEU A 360 17.31 51.69 21.64
CA LEU A 360 16.03 51.81 22.37
C LEU A 360 15.98 53.05 23.26
N PHE A 361 17.13 53.46 23.83
CA PHE A 361 17.21 54.58 24.75
C PHE A 361 17.90 55.79 24.10
N GLY A 362 17.80 56.97 24.71
CA GLY A 362 18.56 58.14 24.28
C GLY A 362 20.05 57.99 24.55
N GLU A 363 20.89 58.65 23.75
CA GLU A 363 22.35 58.66 23.95
C GLU A 363 22.74 59.20 25.33
N HIS A 364 22.01 60.21 25.82
CA HIS A 364 22.23 60.79 27.14
C HIS A 364 22.11 59.74 28.26
N LEU A 365 21.03 58.94 28.25
CA LEU A 365 20.79 57.90 29.25
C LEU A 365 21.88 56.81 29.18
N ARG A 366 22.24 56.37 27.97
CA ARG A 366 23.30 55.39 27.78
C ARG A 366 24.64 55.86 28.37
N ASN A 367 25.03 57.10 28.08
CA ASN A 367 26.27 57.68 28.59
C ASN A 367 26.28 57.79 30.12
N ARG A 368 25.14 58.13 30.73
CA ARG A 368 24.99 58.16 32.20
C ARG A 368 25.14 56.79 32.84
N ILE A 369 24.49 55.76 32.29
CA ILE A 369 24.64 54.38 32.77
C ILE A 369 26.09 53.89 32.61
N SER A 370 26.77 54.21 31.50
CA SER A 370 28.20 53.91 31.34
C SER A 370 29.09 54.61 32.37
N ALA A 371 28.77 55.86 32.76
CA ALA A 371 29.49 56.56 33.81
C ALA A 371 29.26 55.94 35.21
N ILE A 372 28.03 55.47 35.49
CA ILE A 372 27.70 54.76 36.73
C ILE A 372 28.49 53.46 36.87
N ASP A 373 28.75 52.75 35.77
CA ASP A 373 29.56 51.53 35.79
C ASP A 373 31.03 51.76 36.12
N ALA A 374 31.54 52.99 35.97
CA ALA A 374 32.90 53.35 36.35
C ALA A 374 33.04 53.65 37.86
N LEU A 375 31.94 53.61 38.63
CA LEU A 375 31.96 53.81 40.08
C LEU A 375 32.31 52.50 40.80
N ASP A 376 33.40 52.52 41.59
CA ASP A 376 33.86 51.37 42.37
C ASP A 376 33.05 51.15 43.67
N ASN A 377 32.44 52.21 44.20
CA ASN A 377 31.64 52.14 45.43
C ASN A 377 30.21 51.66 45.16
N TYR A 378 29.81 50.56 45.81
CA TYR A 378 28.52 49.92 45.65
C TYR A 378 27.32 50.82 46.02
N ASP A 379 27.43 51.59 47.11
CA ASP A 379 26.33 52.44 47.57
C ASP A 379 26.18 53.68 46.67
N GLU A 380 27.29 54.31 46.30
CA GLU A 380 27.31 55.45 45.36
C GLU A 380 26.73 55.06 44.00
N ARG A 381 27.09 53.87 43.50
CA ARG A 381 26.56 53.32 42.25
C ARG A 381 25.04 53.11 42.32
N ASN A 382 24.53 52.53 43.41
CA ASN A 382 23.09 52.28 43.57
C ASN A 382 22.29 53.57 43.76
N THR A 383 22.85 54.56 44.46
CA THR A 383 22.23 55.89 44.58
C THR A 383 22.15 56.59 43.22
N ALA A 384 23.26 56.64 42.47
CA ALA A 384 23.29 57.25 41.15
C ALA A 384 22.34 56.52 40.16
N LEU A 385 22.23 55.19 40.28
CA LEU A 385 21.31 54.43 39.45
C LEU A 385 19.84 54.70 39.81
N LEU A 386 19.51 54.82 41.09
CA LEU A 386 18.17 55.19 41.53
C LEU A 386 17.78 56.59 41.02
N GLU A 387 18.71 57.56 41.05
CA GLU A 387 18.49 58.90 40.50
C GLU A 387 18.16 58.85 39.01
N VAL A 388 18.96 58.13 38.22
CA VAL A 388 18.68 57.93 36.78
C VAL A 388 17.32 57.25 36.57
N TYR A 389 16.98 56.25 37.37
CA TYR A 389 15.69 55.56 37.28
C TYR A 389 14.51 56.51 37.55
N ILE A 390 14.63 57.38 38.56
CA ILE A 390 13.61 58.37 38.90
C ILE A 390 13.49 59.44 37.80
N GLU A 391 14.61 59.90 37.27
CA GLU A 391 14.65 60.85 36.16
C GLU A 391 13.91 60.32 34.92
N GLU A 392 14.23 59.10 34.49
CA GLU A 392 13.68 58.54 33.26
C GLU A 392 12.22 58.09 33.40
N ASN A 393 11.85 57.44 34.52
CA ASN A 393 10.51 56.86 34.66
C ASN A 393 9.50 57.81 35.33
N PHE A 394 9.97 58.86 36.02
CA PHE A 394 9.13 59.79 36.78
C PHE A 394 9.42 61.26 36.46
N GLY A 395 10.28 61.56 35.47
CA GLY A 395 10.64 62.93 35.09
C GLY A 395 11.44 63.66 36.18
N GLY A 396 12.12 62.91 37.06
CA GLY A 396 12.86 63.44 38.21
C GLY A 396 11.96 63.80 39.41
N ASP A 397 10.65 63.57 39.30
CA ASP A 397 9.68 63.92 40.34
C ASP A 397 9.72 62.90 41.49
N GLN A 398 10.46 63.27 42.54
CA GLN A 398 10.61 62.51 43.77
C GLN A 398 9.26 62.26 44.49
N THR A 399 8.27 63.15 44.30
CA THR A 399 6.95 62.99 44.93
C THR A 399 6.18 61.88 44.25
N LYS A 400 6.13 61.90 42.91
CA LYS A 400 5.50 60.82 42.13
C LYS A 400 6.16 59.46 42.36
N PHE A 401 7.48 59.43 42.47
CA PHE A 401 8.20 58.20 42.77
C PHE A 401 7.82 57.64 44.15
N LYS A 402 7.78 58.48 45.19
CA LYS A 402 7.35 58.06 46.53
C LYS A 402 5.90 57.56 46.55
N ASP A 403 4.99 58.27 45.89
CA ASP A 403 3.58 57.86 45.78
C ASP A 403 3.44 56.51 45.06
N TYR A 404 4.25 56.28 44.03
CA TYR A 404 4.33 55.00 43.33
C TYR A 404 4.81 53.87 44.25
N ILE A 405 5.89 54.09 45.02
CA ILE A 405 6.42 53.08 45.95
C ILE A 405 5.40 52.78 47.07
N GLU A 406 4.74 53.78 47.64
CA GLU A 406 3.72 53.57 48.67
C GLU A 406 2.50 52.79 48.16
N THR A 407 2.09 53.07 46.91
CA THR A 407 1.03 52.30 46.25
C THR A 407 1.49 50.87 45.98
N ARG A 408 2.73 50.69 45.51
CA ARG A 408 3.32 49.39 45.23
C ARG A 408 3.46 48.53 46.49
N LYS A 409 3.86 49.14 47.61
CA LYS A 409 3.94 48.52 48.93
C LYS A 409 2.60 47.92 49.35
N ARG A 410 1.52 48.71 49.26
CA ARG A 410 0.15 48.26 49.56
C ARG A 410 -0.28 47.09 48.67
N VAL A 411 -0.08 47.21 47.35
CA VAL A 411 -0.40 46.13 46.40
C VAL A 411 0.36 44.84 46.71
N LEU A 412 1.64 44.92 47.10
CA LEU A 412 2.43 43.75 47.47
C LEU A 412 1.94 43.12 48.78
N GLN A 413 1.60 43.93 49.79
CA GLN A 413 1.02 43.47 51.04
C GLN A 413 -0.31 42.73 50.82
N ASP A 414 -1.24 43.33 50.06
CA ASP A 414 -2.53 42.71 49.71
C ASP A 414 -2.32 41.40 48.94
N LYS A 415 -1.39 41.41 47.98
CA LYS A 415 -1.05 40.22 47.18
C LYS A 415 -0.48 39.10 48.04
N ILE A 416 0.40 39.42 49.00
CA ILE A 416 0.99 38.45 49.94
C ILE A 416 -0.09 37.86 50.84
N GLN A 417 -1.01 38.68 51.36
CA GLN A 417 -2.12 38.24 52.19
C GLN A 417 -3.11 37.34 51.44
N ALA A 418 -3.32 37.60 50.14
CA ALA A 418 -4.23 36.82 49.29
C ALA A 418 -3.66 35.45 48.84
N PHE A 419 -2.40 35.10 49.11
CA PHE A 419 -1.84 33.80 48.73
C PHE A 419 -2.38 32.66 49.62
N PRO A 420 -2.97 31.60 49.06
CA PRO A 420 -3.37 30.41 49.82
C PRO A 420 -2.15 29.78 50.53
N GLU A 421 -2.30 29.31 51.78
CA GLU A 421 -1.20 28.74 52.59
C GLU A 421 -0.34 27.71 51.84
N GLN A 422 -1.00 26.85 51.05
CA GLN A 422 -0.35 25.79 50.27
C GLN A 422 0.60 26.33 49.18
N LYS A 423 0.42 27.58 48.72
CA LYS A 423 1.23 28.26 47.68
C LYS A 423 2.28 29.21 48.25
N GLN A 424 2.34 29.43 49.56
CA GLN A 424 3.30 30.33 50.23
C GLN A 424 4.75 29.80 50.26
N LYS A 425 5.03 28.67 49.60
CA LYS A 425 6.40 28.17 49.36
C LYS A 425 6.87 28.36 47.90
N GLY A 426 5.99 28.84 47.02
CA GLY A 426 6.28 29.01 45.59
C GLY A 426 7.14 30.24 45.26
N LEU A 427 7.78 30.22 44.08
CA LEU A 427 8.67 31.28 43.60
C LEU A 427 7.97 32.66 43.56
N ALA A 428 6.70 32.71 43.14
CA ALA A 428 5.94 33.95 43.04
C ALA A 428 5.68 34.63 44.39
N TYR A 429 5.40 33.83 45.44
CA TYR A 429 5.23 34.34 46.81
C TYR A 429 6.56 34.87 47.35
N ARG A 430 7.64 34.09 47.23
CA ARG A 430 8.98 34.50 47.67
C ARG A 430 9.44 35.79 47.00
N LYS A 431 9.22 35.94 45.68
CA LYS A 431 9.53 37.17 44.94
C LYS A 431 8.70 38.36 45.44
N ALA A 432 7.42 38.16 45.75
CA ALA A 432 6.58 39.24 46.29
C ALA A 432 7.05 39.71 47.68
N VAL A 433 7.38 38.76 48.57
CA VAL A 433 7.94 39.06 49.90
C VAL A 433 9.28 39.78 49.78
N GLN A 434 10.18 39.30 48.92
CA GLN A 434 11.48 39.96 48.69
C GLN A 434 11.31 41.41 48.22
N LYS A 435 10.43 41.66 47.24
CA LYS A 435 10.14 43.02 46.74
C LYS A 435 9.57 43.94 47.82
N LEU A 436 8.74 43.41 48.72
CA LEU A 436 8.22 44.17 49.85
C LEU A 436 9.35 44.51 50.85
N ASN A 437 10.22 43.55 51.17
CA ASN A 437 11.36 43.78 52.04
C ASN A 437 12.32 44.82 51.46
N ASP A 438 12.61 44.77 50.15
CA ASP A 438 13.45 45.78 49.48
C ASP A 438 12.88 47.21 49.69
N ILE A 439 11.56 47.37 49.53
CA ILE A 439 10.87 48.66 49.76
C ILE A 439 10.98 49.09 51.23
N GLU A 440 10.80 48.17 52.16
CA GLU A 440 10.84 48.48 53.60
C GLU A 440 12.25 48.81 54.10
N GLU A 441 13.28 48.15 53.57
CA GLU A 441 14.67 48.34 53.96
C GLU A 441 15.33 49.54 53.27
N ARG A 442 15.07 49.72 51.96
CA ARG A 442 15.81 50.65 51.10
C ARG A 442 14.97 51.83 50.62
N GLY A 443 13.65 51.78 50.84
CA GLY A 443 12.70 52.78 50.36
C GLY A 443 12.31 52.61 48.88
N TYR A 444 12.75 51.55 48.21
CA TYR A 444 12.40 51.25 46.81
C TYR A 444 12.59 49.77 46.47
N GLU A 445 11.95 49.32 45.39
CA GLU A 445 12.07 47.95 44.88
C GLU A 445 13.38 47.78 44.08
N TYR A 446 14.43 47.26 44.73
CA TYR A 446 15.77 47.13 44.11
C TYR A 446 15.74 46.36 42.79
N SER A 447 14.98 45.27 42.71
CA SER A 447 14.84 44.49 41.47
C SER A 447 14.32 45.30 40.28
N SER A 448 13.42 46.28 40.49
CA SER A 448 12.89 47.10 39.39
C SER A 448 13.93 48.07 38.83
N VAL A 449 14.77 48.64 39.70
CA VAL A 449 15.87 49.52 39.32
C VAL A 449 16.96 48.72 38.60
N GLN A 450 17.25 47.51 39.09
CA GLN A 450 18.20 46.59 38.47
C GLN A 450 17.72 46.12 37.07
N ASP A 451 16.44 45.75 36.94
CA ASP A 451 15.86 45.34 35.65
C ASP A 451 15.93 46.49 34.62
N PHE A 452 15.72 47.74 35.05
CA PHE A 452 15.90 48.93 34.21
C PHE A 452 17.36 49.08 33.77
N TYR A 453 18.32 49.01 34.70
CA TYR A 453 19.74 49.05 34.40
C TYR A 453 20.14 47.97 33.38
N ASP A 454 19.72 46.73 33.61
CA ASP A 454 20.06 45.60 32.75
C ASP A 454 19.50 45.77 31.32
N ARG A 455 18.32 46.37 31.18
CA ARG A 455 17.74 46.74 29.88
C ARG A 455 18.57 47.80 29.17
N VAL A 456 18.95 48.89 29.84
CA VAL A 456 19.79 49.95 29.23
C VAL A 456 21.18 49.41 28.89
N LYS A 457 21.77 48.58 29.75
CA LYS A 457 23.04 47.90 29.47
C LYS A 457 22.98 46.95 28.29
N THR A 458 21.85 46.29 28.10
CA THR A 458 21.62 45.45 26.93
C THR A 458 21.52 46.30 25.67
N ASP A 459 20.79 47.42 25.72
CA ASP A 459 20.76 48.41 24.63
C ASP A 459 22.16 48.95 24.30
N ILE A 460 22.95 49.38 25.29
CA ILE A 460 24.33 49.86 25.08
C ILE A 460 25.20 48.82 24.34
N ARG A 461 25.04 47.54 24.69
CA ARG A 461 25.82 46.46 24.07
C ARG A 461 25.36 46.13 22.65
N GLN A 462 24.07 46.29 22.36
CA GLN A 462 23.46 45.85 21.10
C GLN A 462 23.29 46.99 20.08
N ALA A 463 23.13 48.22 20.52
CA ALA A 463 22.94 49.37 19.64
C ALA A 463 24.09 49.49 18.63
N GLY A 464 23.76 49.61 17.34
CA GLY A 464 24.73 49.66 16.25
C GLY A 464 25.40 48.32 15.89
N SER A 465 25.13 47.24 16.63
CA SER A 465 25.47 45.88 16.21
C SER A 465 24.60 45.45 15.02
N VAL A 466 25.02 44.38 14.32
CA VAL A 466 24.24 43.84 13.20
C VAL A 466 22.97 43.19 13.73
N ASP A 467 21.83 43.63 13.21
CA ASP A 467 20.54 43.01 13.45
C ASP A 467 20.39 41.82 12.49
N THR A 468 20.86 40.65 12.93
CA THR A 468 20.84 39.45 12.09
C THR A 468 19.41 39.03 11.80
N TYR A 469 18.50 39.07 12.78
CA TYR A 469 17.10 38.68 12.62
C TYR A 469 16.41 39.44 11.47
N HIS A 470 16.42 40.77 11.50
CA HIS A 470 15.75 41.54 10.45
C HIS A 470 16.49 41.48 9.10
N THR A 471 17.82 41.36 9.10
CA THR A 471 18.57 41.15 7.85
C THR A 471 18.20 39.82 7.18
N LEU A 472 18.03 38.74 7.96
CA LEU A 472 17.61 37.45 7.45
C LEU A 472 16.16 37.49 6.96
N GLN A 473 15.28 38.26 7.62
CA GLN A 473 13.92 38.48 7.12
C GLN A 473 13.93 39.22 5.78
N ASP A 474 14.73 40.28 5.63
CA ASP A 474 14.86 40.98 4.34
C ASP A 474 15.32 40.03 3.22
N ALA A 475 16.22 39.08 3.53
CA ALA A 475 16.66 38.06 2.57
C ALA A 475 15.50 37.15 2.15
N LEU A 476 14.68 36.69 3.10
CA LEU A 476 13.53 35.84 2.83
C LEU A 476 12.42 36.60 2.07
N ASP A 477 12.12 37.83 2.48
CA ASP A 477 11.14 38.70 1.83
C ASP A 477 11.52 39.01 0.38
N LYS A 478 12.82 39.20 0.10
CA LYS A 478 13.32 39.37 -1.27
C LYS A 478 13.06 38.14 -2.14
N ILE A 479 13.20 36.93 -1.59
CA ILE A 479 12.88 35.68 -2.32
C ILE A 479 11.38 35.57 -2.53
N ASN A 480 10.58 35.76 -1.47
CA ASN A 480 9.12 35.63 -1.51
C ASN A 480 8.45 36.68 -2.40
N GLY A 481 9.08 37.86 -2.55
CA GLY A 481 8.61 38.92 -3.45
C GLY A 481 8.83 38.64 -4.94
N SER A 482 9.47 37.52 -5.31
CA SER A 482 9.73 37.15 -6.71
C SER A 482 9.50 35.66 -6.94
N GLU A 483 8.52 35.34 -7.80
CA GLU A 483 8.21 33.96 -8.19
C GLU A 483 9.43 33.25 -8.81
N ALA A 484 10.22 33.99 -9.62
CA ALA A 484 11.44 33.47 -10.23
C ALA A 484 12.54 33.14 -9.20
N LEU A 485 12.75 34.00 -8.18
CA LEU A 485 13.71 33.72 -7.10
C LEU A 485 13.21 32.60 -6.19
N SER A 486 11.91 32.56 -5.90
CA SER A 486 11.29 31.48 -5.13
C SER A 486 11.51 30.12 -5.77
N ARG A 487 11.34 30.02 -7.10
CA ARG A 487 11.62 28.78 -7.84
C ARG A 487 13.10 28.40 -7.79
N GLN A 488 14.00 29.34 -8.03
CA GLN A 488 15.44 29.10 -7.99
C GLN A 488 15.94 28.73 -6.58
N TYR A 489 15.33 29.28 -5.54
CA TYR A 489 15.63 28.93 -4.15
C TYR A 489 15.20 27.49 -3.83
N ALA A 490 14.02 27.06 -4.30
CA ALA A 490 13.57 25.68 -4.17
C ALA A 490 14.52 24.71 -4.90
N GLU A 491 14.91 25.04 -6.14
CA GLU A 491 15.90 24.26 -6.92
C GLU A 491 17.26 24.19 -6.20
N TRP A 492 17.73 25.30 -5.62
CA TRP A 492 18.96 25.34 -4.83
C TRP A 492 18.88 24.42 -3.61
N LYS A 493 17.75 24.41 -2.89
CA LYS A 493 17.55 23.51 -1.73
C LYS A 493 17.58 22.03 -2.12
N GLU A 494 16.96 21.66 -3.23
CA GLU A 494 17.01 20.29 -3.76
C GLU A 494 18.44 19.89 -4.17
N SER A 495 19.23 20.83 -4.70
CA SER A 495 20.62 20.58 -5.09
C SER A 495 21.58 20.33 -3.91
N LEU A 496 21.22 20.71 -2.68
CA LEU A 496 22.08 20.57 -1.50
C LEU A 496 22.43 19.11 -1.23
N ALA A 497 21.51 18.19 -1.51
CA ALA A 497 21.71 16.77 -1.33
C ALA A 497 22.90 16.27 -2.15
N ASP A 498 22.93 16.58 -3.43
CA ASP A 498 24.03 16.20 -4.31
C ASP A 498 25.30 17.01 -4.02
N LYS A 499 25.16 18.33 -3.85
CA LYS A 499 26.27 19.28 -3.62
C LYS A 499 27.09 18.92 -2.39
N TYR A 500 26.44 18.43 -1.32
CA TYR A 500 27.10 18.10 -0.05
C TYR A 500 27.09 16.60 0.26
N GLY A 501 26.59 15.75 -0.65
CA GLY A 501 26.49 14.31 -0.44
C GLY A 501 25.63 13.96 0.76
N ILE A 502 24.43 14.51 0.85
CA ILE A 502 23.51 14.30 1.96
C ILE A 502 22.52 13.19 1.60
N LYS A 503 22.26 12.29 2.55
CA LYS A 503 21.28 11.20 2.43
C LYS A 503 20.20 11.37 3.47
N GLU A 504 18.96 11.19 3.05
CA GLU A 504 17.81 11.17 3.95
C GLU A 504 17.72 9.83 4.69
N VAL A 505 17.44 9.91 5.99
CA VAL A 505 17.34 8.79 6.90
C VAL A 505 16.17 8.99 7.87
N LEU A 506 15.70 7.89 8.45
CA LEU A 506 14.61 7.88 9.41
C LEU A 506 15.15 7.48 10.77
N PHE A 507 14.86 8.27 11.80
CA PHE A 507 15.23 7.92 13.16
C PHE A 507 14.37 6.75 13.67
N LYS A 508 15.03 5.67 14.11
CA LYS A 508 14.37 4.46 14.62
C LYS A 508 14.34 4.39 16.15
N GLY A 509 15.29 5.03 16.81
CA GLY A 509 15.48 4.92 18.26
C GLY A 509 16.96 4.90 18.63
N TYR A 510 17.26 4.39 19.82
CA TYR A 510 18.60 4.33 20.36
C TYR A 510 19.08 2.89 20.53
N THR A 511 20.38 2.67 20.39
CA THR A 511 21.04 1.47 20.88
C THR A 511 21.04 1.47 22.43
N PRO A 512 21.27 0.32 23.09
CA PRO A 512 21.34 0.27 24.56
C PRO A 512 22.37 1.19 25.20
N ASP A 513 23.45 1.54 24.48
CA ASP A 513 24.49 2.50 24.86
C ASP A 513 24.15 3.96 24.51
N GLY A 514 22.96 4.23 23.95
CA GLY A 514 22.46 5.58 23.69
C GLY A 514 22.83 6.17 22.33
N ALA A 515 23.46 5.40 21.43
CA ALA A 515 23.72 5.86 20.07
C ALA A 515 22.43 5.83 19.24
N ARG A 516 22.24 6.83 18.36
CA ARG A 516 21.06 6.89 17.48
C ARG A 516 21.11 5.81 16.39
N ILE A 517 19.99 5.15 16.15
CA ILE A 517 19.80 4.16 15.09
C ILE A 517 18.95 4.79 13.99
N TYR A 518 19.42 4.63 12.76
CA TYR A 518 18.77 5.16 11.57
C TYR A 518 18.39 4.06 10.59
N LEU A 519 17.30 4.29 9.85
CA LEU A 519 16.90 3.49 8.70
C LEU A 519 17.04 4.33 7.42
N PRO A 520 17.32 3.70 6.26
CA PRO A 520 17.22 4.40 4.98
C PRO A 520 15.81 4.97 4.76
N HIS A 521 15.71 6.16 4.18
CA HIS A 521 14.43 6.77 3.79
C HIS A 521 13.84 6.06 2.56
N THR A 522 13.13 4.95 2.81
CA THR A 522 12.39 4.20 1.78
C THR A 522 10.93 4.04 2.17
N LEU A 523 10.06 3.84 1.19
CA LEU A 523 8.62 3.71 1.37
C LEU A 523 8.24 2.63 2.41
N GLU A 524 8.94 1.50 2.39
CA GLU A 524 8.72 0.37 3.29
C GLU A 524 9.14 0.70 4.73
N ASN A 525 10.26 1.39 4.91
CA ASN A 525 10.73 1.77 6.24
C ASN A 525 9.83 2.83 6.87
N VAL A 526 9.37 3.81 6.08
CA VAL A 526 8.39 4.81 6.50
C VAL A 526 7.09 4.11 6.93
N SER A 527 6.53 3.27 6.06
CA SER A 527 5.31 2.50 6.35
C SER A 527 5.47 1.62 7.59
N GLY A 528 6.63 0.98 7.76
CA GLY A 528 6.96 0.16 8.92
C GLY A 528 6.96 0.93 10.23
N LEU A 529 7.57 2.13 10.25
CA LEU A 529 7.57 3.01 11.43
C LEU A 529 6.17 3.53 11.74
N MET A 530 5.42 3.97 10.72
CA MET A 530 4.02 4.41 10.86
C MET A 530 3.12 3.28 11.37
N LYS A 531 3.39 2.03 10.98
CA LYS A 531 2.67 0.85 11.46
C LYS A 531 3.04 0.49 12.90
N GLN A 532 4.31 0.63 13.29
CA GLN A 532 4.77 0.40 14.67
C GLN A 532 4.21 1.42 15.64
N GLN A 533 4.06 2.67 15.21
CA GLN A 533 3.31 3.69 15.95
C GLN A 533 1.90 3.17 16.29
N GLY A 534 1.23 2.52 15.32
CA GLY A 534 -0.05 1.84 15.49
C GLY A 534 -1.15 2.77 16.01
N LEU A 535 -2.37 2.23 16.23
CA LEU A 535 -3.51 2.99 16.78
C LEU A 535 -3.22 3.73 18.12
N ALA A 536 -2.08 3.45 18.77
CA ALA A 536 -1.68 3.98 20.06
C ALA A 536 -0.81 5.26 20.00
N ALA A 537 -0.31 5.70 18.84
CA ALA A 537 0.54 6.90 18.77
C ALA A 537 -0.20 8.25 18.90
N ALA A 538 -1.51 8.22 19.20
CA ALA A 538 -2.30 9.38 19.64
C ALA A 538 -2.01 9.81 21.09
N THR A 539 -0.77 9.71 21.56
CA THR A 539 -0.33 10.18 22.88
C THR A 539 0.12 11.65 22.83
N GLY A 540 -0.69 12.49 22.18
CA GLY A 540 -0.68 13.92 22.48
C GLY A 540 -1.33 14.15 23.85
N TRP A 541 -0.86 15.16 24.58
CA TRP A 541 -1.49 15.65 25.80
C TRP A 541 -2.92 16.15 25.49
N GLY A 542 -3.94 15.69 26.22
CA GLY A 542 -5.34 16.14 26.10
C GLY A 542 -6.32 15.07 25.59
N GLY A 543 -7.28 14.65 26.43
CA GLY A 543 -8.47 13.90 25.98
C GLY A 543 -9.38 14.81 25.13
N SER A 544 -9.85 14.33 23.97
CA SER A 544 -10.76 15.11 23.10
C SER A 544 -11.92 14.24 22.61
N PHE A 545 -13.09 14.86 22.43
CA PHE A 545 -14.30 14.15 21.97
C PHE A 545 -14.09 13.47 20.62
N SER A 546 -13.41 14.12 19.66
CA SER A 546 -13.12 13.53 18.35
C SER A 546 -12.28 12.26 18.45
N LYS A 547 -11.26 12.25 19.34
CA LYS A 547 -10.42 11.07 19.60
C LYS A 547 -11.25 9.94 20.25
N PHE A 548 -12.07 10.28 21.23
CA PHE A 548 -12.98 9.35 21.88
C PHE A 548 -13.97 8.72 20.89
N ALA A 549 -14.62 9.54 20.05
CA ALA A 549 -15.56 9.07 19.05
C ALA A 549 -14.89 8.14 18.03
N ALA A 550 -13.72 8.52 17.50
CA ALA A 550 -12.95 7.70 16.57
C ALA A 550 -12.55 6.33 17.17
N ALA A 551 -12.21 6.28 18.47
CA ALA A 551 -11.85 5.04 19.16
C ALA A 551 -13.05 4.07 19.33
N LEU A 552 -14.28 4.59 19.36
CA LEU A 552 -15.50 3.78 19.46
C LEU A 552 -15.99 3.24 18.11
N MET A 553 -15.62 3.89 17.00
CA MET A 553 -16.07 3.50 15.67
C MET A 553 -15.50 2.13 15.26
N LYS A 554 -16.38 1.23 14.81
CA LYS A 554 -15.99 -0.10 14.33
C LYS A 554 -15.75 -0.07 12.82
N PRO A 555 -14.59 -0.54 12.34
CA PRO A 555 -14.33 -0.59 10.90
C PRO A 555 -15.22 -1.59 10.19
N VAL A 556 -15.72 -1.19 9.03
CA VAL A 556 -16.42 -2.08 8.10
C VAL A 556 -15.45 -2.69 7.10
N GLY A 557 -15.47 -4.01 6.98
CA GLY A 557 -14.48 -4.74 6.18
C GLY A 557 -14.88 -5.04 4.73
N THR A 558 -16.17 -5.04 4.40
CA THR A 558 -16.67 -5.50 3.09
C THR A 558 -17.37 -4.38 2.33
N LEU A 559 -17.27 -4.38 1.00
CA LEU A 559 -17.94 -3.38 0.14
C LEU A 559 -19.45 -3.33 0.39
N ASP A 560 -20.10 -4.48 0.56
CA ASP A 560 -21.53 -4.52 0.86
C ASP A 560 -21.86 -3.95 2.24
N GLY A 561 -20.98 -4.15 3.23
CA GLY A 561 -21.12 -3.51 4.53
C GLY A 561 -21.04 -1.99 4.43
N ILE A 562 -20.09 -1.48 3.65
CA ILE A 562 -19.88 -0.05 3.43
C ILE A 562 -21.10 0.55 2.70
N ARG A 563 -21.61 -0.14 1.67
CA ARG A 563 -22.85 0.27 0.97
C ARG A 563 -24.05 0.35 1.91
N ARG A 564 -24.20 -0.57 2.86
CA ARG A 564 -25.31 -0.51 3.84
C ARG A 564 -25.21 0.70 4.76
N GLN A 565 -24.02 1.25 4.97
CA GLN A 565 -23.82 2.46 5.75
C GLN A 565 -23.97 3.75 4.94
N LYS A 566 -24.14 3.68 3.61
CA LYS A 566 -24.27 4.83 2.71
C LYS A 566 -25.22 5.93 3.21
N GLY A 567 -26.30 5.56 3.91
CA GLY A 567 -27.24 6.52 4.49
C GLY A 567 -26.65 7.49 5.53
N LYS A 568 -25.47 7.18 6.09
CA LYS A 568 -24.73 8.06 7.01
C LYS A 568 -23.94 9.16 6.30
N LEU A 569 -23.77 9.07 4.98
CA LEU A 569 -23.06 10.11 4.21
C LEU A 569 -23.97 11.33 4.06
N ILE A 570 -23.48 12.45 4.59
CA ILE A 570 -24.14 13.76 4.55
C ILE A 570 -23.37 14.71 3.64
N THR A 571 -24.05 15.79 3.23
CA THR A 571 -23.51 16.81 2.33
C THR A 571 -23.36 18.17 3.01
N ASP A 572 -24.07 18.37 4.13
CA ASP A 572 -24.05 19.60 4.90
C ASP A 572 -23.30 19.36 6.22
N HIS A 573 -22.36 20.24 6.54
CA HIS A 573 -21.62 20.21 7.80
C HIS A 573 -22.50 20.47 9.02
N SER A 574 -23.66 21.13 8.87
CA SER A 574 -24.54 21.49 9.98
C SER A 574 -25.02 20.27 10.80
N ASP A 575 -25.35 19.16 10.14
CA ASP A 575 -25.78 17.92 10.81
C ASP A 575 -24.63 17.26 11.59
N LEU A 576 -23.39 17.35 11.07
CA LEU A 576 -22.19 16.85 11.74
C LEU A 576 -21.85 17.70 12.98
N GLU A 577 -21.96 19.02 12.85
CA GLU A 577 -21.74 19.98 13.94
C GLU A 577 -22.78 19.80 15.04
N ALA A 578 -24.07 19.71 14.70
CA ALA A 578 -25.14 19.47 15.67
C ALA A 578 -24.97 18.14 16.41
N PHE A 579 -24.56 17.08 15.70
CA PHE A 579 -24.24 15.79 16.31
C PHE A 579 -23.07 15.92 17.30
N ARG A 580 -22.00 16.58 16.87
CA ARG A 580 -20.79 16.78 17.68
C ARG A 580 -21.10 17.60 18.92
N ASP A 581 -21.79 18.73 18.79
CA ASP A 581 -22.07 19.66 19.89
C ASP A 581 -22.87 18.96 21.00
N LYS A 582 -23.94 18.23 20.61
CA LYS A 582 -24.75 17.45 21.56
C LYS A 582 -23.91 16.47 22.39
N TRP A 583 -23.09 15.67 21.73
CA TRP A 583 -22.38 14.58 22.41
C TRP A 583 -21.06 15.03 23.07
N GLN A 584 -20.45 16.09 22.55
CA GLN A 584 -19.28 16.72 23.14
C GLN A 584 -19.61 17.32 24.51
N GLU A 585 -20.78 17.96 24.65
CA GLU A 585 -21.28 18.46 25.95
C GLU A 585 -21.40 17.31 26.96
N VAL A 586 -22.07 16.21 26.59
CA VAL A 586 -22.22 15.02 27.44
C VAL A 586 -20.87 14.42 27.83
N TYR A 587 -19.93 14.33 26.88
CA TYR A 587 -18.57 13.82 27.12
C TYR A 587 -17.81 14.68 28.15
N PHE A 588 -17.84 16.00 28.01
CA PHE A 588 -17.17 16.90 28.94
C PHE A 588 -17.83 16.91 30.33
N ASP A 589 -19.17 16.90 30.39
CA ASP A 589 -19.92 16.84 31.65
C ASP A 589 -19.60 15.57 32.44
N LEU A 590 -19.55 14.42 31.77
CA LEU A 590 -19.14 13.16 32.39
C LEU A 590 -17.67 13.20 32.82
N GLY A 591 -16.80 13.85 32.05
CA GLY A 591 -15.41 14.08 32.41
C GLY A 591 -15.27 14.85 33.72
N ILE A 592 -16.00 15.97 33.87
CA ILE A 592 -16.02 16.77 35.09
C ILE A 592 -16.51 15.92 36.28
N LYS A 593 -17.61 15.19 36.11
CA LYS A 593 -18.18 14.31 37.16
C LYS A 593 -17.21 13.21 37.59
N LEU A 594 -16.43 12.66 36.67
CA LEU A 594 -15.44 11.61 36.92
C LEU A 594 -14.14 12.12 37.54
N ASN A 595 -13.96 13.43 37.71
CA ASN A 595 -12.80 14.02 38.38
C ASN A 595 -13.19 15.04 39.45
N PRO A 596 -13.86 14.60 40.54
CA PRO A 596 -14.31 15.51 41.58
C PRO A 596 -13.12 16.20 42.25
N GLY A 597 -13.03 17.53 42.13
CA GLY A 597 -11.96 18.35 42.70
C GLY A 597 -10.79 18.68 41.75
N GLY A 598 -10.87 18.26 40.48
CA GLY A 598 -9.90 18.67 39.44
C GLY A 598 -9.99 20.17 39.13
N GLY A 599 -8.85 20.79 38.80
CA GLY A 599 -8.81 22.18 38.34
C GLY A 599 -9.34 22.36 36.91
N THR A 600 -9.57 23.61 36.48
CA THR A 600 -10.11 23.95 35.15
C THR A 600 -9.27 23.43 33.96
N PHE A 601 -8.01 23.03 34.20
CA PHE A 601 -7.08 22.50 33.19
C PHE A 601 -6.75 21.01 33.41
N ASP A 602 -7.48 20.30 34.27
CA ASP A 602 -7.25 18.89 34.58
C ASP A 602 -8.13 18.00 33.68
N ASP A 603 -7.50 17.33 32.72
CA ASP A 603 -8.14 16.45 31.73
C ASP A 603 -8.28 14.99 32.20
N THR A 604 -7.86 14.67 33.44
CA THR A 604 -7.92 13.32 34.02
C THR A 604 -9.31 12.69 33.90
N GLY A 605 -10.35 13.50 34.07
CA GLY A 605 -11.74 13.07 33.97
C GLY A 605 -12.12 12.52 32.59
N LEU A 606 -11.55 13.09 31.52
CA LEU A 606 -11.84 12.69 30.14
C LEU A 606 -11.27 11.30 29.84
N TYR A 607 -10.05 10.98 30.31
CA TYR A 607 -9.50 9.62 30.20
C TYR A 607 -10.34 8.59 30.97
N ARG A 608 -10.93 8.98 32.09
CA ARG A 608 -11.83 8.10 32.85
C ARG A 608 -13.12 7.82 32.08
N VAL A 609 -13.67 8.80 31.35
CA VAL A 609 -14.81 8.57 30.43
C VAL A 609 -14.43 7.51 29.39
N GLU A 610 -13.26 7.65 28.76
CA GLU A 610 -12.77 6.72 27.75
C GLU A 610 -12.64 5.28 28.30
N ASP A 611 -12.11 5.12 29.52
CA ASP A 611 -11.93 3.80 30.12
C ASP A 611 -13.25 3.10 30.49
N ILE A 612 -14.25 3.86 30.95
CA ILE A 612 -15.54 3.28 31.35
C ILE A 612 -16.52 3.04 30.19
N ALA A 613 -16.34 3.72 29.05
CA ALA A 613 -17.32 3.77 27.95
C ALA A 613 -17.74 2.40 27.39
N LEU A 614 -16.82 1.43 27.33
CA LEU A 614 -17.08 0.09 26.80
C LEU A 614 -17.29 -0.97 27.88
N LYS A 615 -17.32 -0.58 29.17
CA LYS A 615 -17.53 -1.54 30.26
C LYS A 615 -19.00 -1.99 30.30
N PRO A 616 -19.29 -3.26 30.63
CA PRO A 616 -20.68 -3.74 30.75
C PRO A 616 -21.52 -2.94 31.76
N ASP A 617 -20.89 -2.53 32.87
CA ASP A 617 -21.47 -1.67 33.91
C ASP A 617 -20.50 -0.51 34.25
N PRO A 618 -20.61 0.63 33.53
CA PRO A 618 -19.75 1.79 33.73
C PRO A 618 -19.86 2.40 35.13
N GLY A 619 -21.06 2.40 35.73
CA GLY A 619 -21.29 3.00 37.04
C GLY A 619 -20.62 2.23 38.17
N SER A 620 -20.78 0.89 38.18
CA SER A 620 -20.09 0.04 39.16
C SER A 620 -18.57 0.08 38.98
N PHE A 621 -18.08 0.18 37.74
CA PHE A 621 -16.66 0.30 37.46
C PHE A 621 -16.09 1.63 37.97
N ALA A 622 -16.74 2.76 37.65
CA ALA A 622 -16.32 4.10 38.11
C ALA A 622 -16.27 4.20 39.64
N LYS A 623 -17.27 3.62 40.33
CA LYS A 623 -17.29 3.58 41.79
C LYS A 623 -16.13 2.76 42.36
N ARG A 624 -15.81 1.61 41.75
CA ARG A 624 -14.77 0.71 42.24
C ARG A 624 -13.36 1.23 41.98
N GLU A 625 -13.07 1.70 40.77
CA GLU A 625 -11.71 2.13 40.39
C GLU A 625 -11.40 3.58 40.76
N TYR A 626 -12.40 4.47 40.66
CA TYR A 626 -12.21 5.91 40.82
C TYR A 626 -12.88 6.48 42.08
N GLY A 627 -13.69 5.68 42.80
CA GLY A 627 -14.43 6.15 43.97
C GLY A 627 -15.54 7.14 43.64
N VAL A 628 -15.94 7.24 42.36
CA VAL A 628 -16.95 8.20 41.89
C VAL A 628 -18.28 7.47 41.65
N GLU A 629 -19.36 7.97 42.24
CA GLU A 629 -20.71 7.48 41.96
C GLU A 629 -21.34 8.25 40.78
N LEU A 630 -21.65 7.53 39.70
CA LEU A 630 -22.43 8.05 38.59
C LEU A 630 -23.92 7.81 38.84
N THR A 631 -24.76 8.78 38.47
CA THR A 631 -26.22 8.62 38.55
C THR A 631 -26.72 7.64 37.48
N ARG A 632 -27.97 7.17 37.63
CA ARG A 632 -28.61 6.35 36.58
C ARG A 632 -28.71 7.08 35.24
N GLU A 633 -28.91 8.40 35.29
CA GLU A 633 -28.99 9.24 34.10
C GLU A 633 -27.62 9.38 33.43
N ASP A 634 -26.54 9.57 34.19
CA ASP A 634 -25.17 9.63 33.65
C ASP A 634 -24.81 8.33 32.90
N VAL A 635 -25.13 7.18 33.49
CA VAL A 635 -24.88 5.88 32.86
C VAL A 635 -25.75 5.70 31.61
N ARG A 636 -26.98 6.20 31.62
CA ARG A 636 -27.89 6.18 30.45
C ARG A 636 -27.33 7.04 29.32
N GLN A 637 -26.95 8.28 29.61
CA GLN A 637 -26.38 9.22 28.65
C GLN A 637 -25.06 8.70 28.06
N LEU A 638 -24.17 8.13 28.88
CA LEU A 638 -22.93 7.51 28.41
C LEU A 638 -23.22 6.36 27.42
N LYS A 639 -24.16 5.47 27.77
CA LYS A 639 -24.53 4.35 26.89
C LYS A 639 -25.19 4.82 25.59
N GLU A 640 -26.08 5.81 25.68
CA GLU A 640 -26.72 6.43 24.51
C GLU A 640 -25.68 7.08 23.60
N MET A 641 -24.74 7.85 24.16
CA MET A 641 -23.63 8.46 23.43
C MET A 641 -22.80 7.40 22.70
N VAL A 642 -22.38 6.34 23.40
CA VAL A 642 -21.57 5.26 22.82
C VAL A 642 -22.32 4.54 21.70
N ASP A 643 -23.60 4.22 21.90
CA ASP A 643 -24.41 3.55 20.89
C ASP A 643 -24.63 4.41 19.65
N THR A 644 -24.95 5.70 19.86
CA THR A 644 -25.17 6.66 18.78
C THR A 644 -23.89 6.89 17.98
N ILE A 645 -22.72 7.00 18.64
CA ILE A 645 -21.42 7.09 17.96
C ILE A 645 -21.14 5.84 17.11
N GLN A 646 -21.44 4.64 17.62
CA GLN A 646 -21.19 3.40 16.90
C GLN A 646 -22.14 3.18 15.70
N ASN A 647 -23.41 3.56 15.86
CA ASN A 647 -24.45 3.15 14.94
C ASN A 647 -24.97 4.26 14.03
N GLU A 648 -24.93 5.52 14.47
CA GLU A 648 -25.66 6.62 13.83
C GLU A 648 -24.78 7.83 13.46
N CYS A 649 -23.50 7.86 13.87
CA CYS A 649 -22.62 8.99 13.59
C CYS A 649 -22.59 9.35 12.09
N PRO A 650 -23.00 10.57 11.72
CA PRO A 650 -22.98 11.03 10.34
C PRO A 650 -21.53 11.30 9.89
N ALA A 651 -21.28 11.22 8.58
CA ALA A 651 -19.94 11.42 8.04
C ALA A 651 -19.96 12.17 6.70
N MET A 652 -19.04 13.11 6.51
CA MET A 652 -18.83 13.77 5.21
C MET A 652 -18.17 12.82 4.19
N TYR A 653 -17.44 11.83 4.65
CA TYR A 653 -16.93 10.72 3.85
C TYR A 653 -16.66 9.55 4.79
N PHE A 654 -16.59 8.34 4.25
CA PHE A 654 -16.00 7.25 5.01
C PHE A 654 -14.51 7.17 4.73
N GLU A 655 -13.72 6.77 5.72
CA GLU A 655 -12.28 6.74 5.58
C GLU A 655 -11.75 5.30 5.63
N THR A 656 -11.07 4.88 4.56
CA THR A 656 -10.34 3.62 4.50
C THR A 656 -8.87 3.86 4.83
N LYS A 657 -8.32 3.17 5.82
CA LYS A 657 -6.92 3.34 6.25
C LYS A 657 -6.04 2.20 5.78
N PHE A 658 -5.01 2.49 4.97
CA PHE A 658 -4.03 1.48 4.54
C PHE A 658 -2.91 1.34 5.58
N GLU A 659 -2.65 0.12 6.06
CA GLU A 659 -1.55 -0.18 7.00
C GLU A 659 -0.33 -0.77 6.28
N ARG A 660 -0.11 -0.28 5.05
CA ARG A 660 0.95 -0.72 4.13
C ARG A 660 1.29 0.39 3.13
N PRO A 661 2.45 0.29 2.46
CA PRO A 661 2.71 1.06 1.24
C PRO A 661 1.62 0.83 0.21
N VAL A 662 1.21 1.89 -0.48
CA VAL A 662 0.35 1.83 -1.66
C VAL A 662 1.10 2.45 -2.83
N TYR A 663 1.35 1.65 -3.86
CA TYR A 663 2.09 2.10 -5.04
C TYR A 663 1.17 2.82 -6.02
N LEU A 664 1.72 3.73 -6.82
CA LEU A 664 0.93 4.52 -7.76
C LEU A 664 0.22 3.67 -8.82
N ASN A 665 0.84 2.58 -9.25
CA ASN A 665 0.24 1.64 -10.21
C ASN A 665 -0.92 0.80 -9.64
N GLU A 666 -1.20 0.89 -8.34
CA GLU A 666 -2.39 0.28 -7.73
C GLU A 666 -3.64 1.17 -7.89
N PHE A 667 -3.45 2.46 -8.16
CA PHE A 667 -4.55 3.37 -8.51
C PHE A 667 -4.98 3.13 -9.96
N VAL A 668 -6.19 3.56 -10.29
CA VAL A 668 -6.77 3.37 -11.63
C VAL A 668 -6.62 4.64 -12.48
N ALA A 669 -6.85 5.79 -11.86
CA ALA A 669 -6.83 7.07 -12.54
C ALA A 669 -6.35 8.19 -11.62
N ALA A 670 -5.92 9.30 -12.21
CA ALA A 670 -5.62 10.54 -11.53
C ALA A 670 -6.42 11.68 -12.16
N ILE A 671 -7.01 12.51 -11.32
CA ILE A 671 -7.72 13.73 -11.71
C ILE A 671 -6.81 14.89 -11.38
N VAL A 672 -6.42 15.67 -12.39
CA VAL A 672 -5.39 16.71 -12.29
C VAL A 672 -5.90 18.03 -12.86
N PRO A 673 -5.46 19.18 -12.32
CA PRO A 673 -5.83 20.47 -12.88
C PRO A 673 -5.04 20.74 -14.18
N GLU A 674 -5.62 21.51 -15.11
CA GLU A 674 -4.97 21.88 -16.39
C GLU A 674 -3.61 22.58 -16.22
N ASN A 675 -3.39 23.26 -15.09
CA ASN A 675 -2.18 24.02 -14.79
C ASN A 675 -1.14 23.24 -13.96
N VAL A 676 -1.30 21.93 -13.78
CA VAL A 676 -0.32 21.09 -13.07
C VAL A 676 1.04 21.10 -13.79
N SER A 677 2.15 21.00 -13.07
CA SER A 677 3.47 20.99 -13.70
C SER A 677 3.66 19.83 -14.66
N GLU A 678 4.52 20.05 -15.66
CA GLU A 678 4.85 19.06 -16.67
C GLU A 678 5.53 17.82 -16.06
N ASP A 679 6.36 18.00 -15.03
CA ASP A 679 7.03 16.93 -14.31
C ASP A 679 6.04 15.98 -13.64
N VAL A 680 5.01 16.53 -12.98
CA VAL A 680 3.94 15.74 -12.34
C VAL A 680 3.06 15.07 -13.38
N SER A 681 2.64 15.79 -14.41
CA SER A 681 1.89 15.24 -15.53
C SER A 681 2.58 14.05 -16.17
N LYS A 682 3.88 14.17 -16.45
CA LYS A 682 4.71 13.11 -17.03
C LYS A 682 4.80 11.91 -16.10
N SER A 683 5.12 12.14 -14.82
CA SER A 683 5.30 11.08 -13.83
C SER A 683 4.02 10.26 -13.57
N ILE A 684 2.85 10.92 -13.57
CA ILE A 684 1.55 10.23 -13.45
C ILE A 684 1.30 9.32 -14.67
N ARG A 685 1.56 9.82 -15.89
CA ARG A 685 1.39 9.03 -17.11
C ARG A 685 2.34 7.84 -17.16
N GLU A 686 3.61 8.03 -16.81
CA GLU A 686 4.62 6.95 -16.73
C GLU A 686 4.25 5.88 -15.70
N SER A 687 3.48 6.24 -14.66
CA SER A 687 2.95 5.30 -13.67
C SER A 687 1.80 4.42 -14.18
N GLY A 688 1.34 4.62 -15.42
CA GLY A 688 0.27 3.84 -16.05
C GLY A 688 -1.15 4.25 -15.63
N LEU A 689 -1.31 5.42 -15.00
CA LEU A 689 -2.61 5.95 -14.59
C LEU A 689 -3.34 6.62 -15.75
N GLN A 690 -4.64 6.39 -15.86
CA GLN A 690 -5.49 7.21 -16.73
C GLN A 690 -5.61 8.62 -16.16
N VAL A 691 -5.39 9.64 -16.98
CA VAL A 691 -5.40 11.04 -16.54
C VAL A 691 -6.67 11.71 -17.00
N PHE A 692 -7.42 12.29 -16.06
CA PHE A 692 -8.57 13.14 -16.32
C PHE A 692 -8.23 14.55 -15.90
N VAL A 693 -8.49 15.51 -16.77
CA VAL A 693 -8.08 16.90 -16.57
C VAL A 693 -9.30 17.75 -16.25
N TYR A 694 -9.15 18.73 -15.36
CA TYR A 694 -10.21 19.68 -15.04
C TYR A 694 -9.70 21.13 -14.97
N LYS A 695 -10.60 22.08 -15.18
CA LYS A 695 -10.30 23.52 -15.12
C LYS A 695 -10.13 23.99 -13.67
N PRO A 696 -9.00 24.61 -13.29
CA PRO A 696 -8.80 25.14 -11.95
C PRO A 696 -9.91 26.12 -11.56
N LYS A 697 -10.43 26.01 -10.33
CA LYS A 697 -11.54 26.83 -9.79
C LYS A 697 -12.90 26.64 -10.50
N ASP A 698 -13.03 25.61 -11.36
CA ASP A 698 -14.30 25.20 -11.96
C ASP A 698 -14.76 23.87 -11.34
N GLU A 699 -15.75 23.98 -10.45
CA GLU A 699 -16.32 22.85 -9.72
C GLU A 699 -17.04 21.87 -10.65
N SER A 700 -17.73 22.38 -11.67
CA SER A 700 -18.46 21.54 -12.62
C SER A 700 -17.48 20.68 -13.41
N SER A 701 -16.39 21.28 -13.88
CA SER A 701 -15.32 20.57 -14.59
C SER A 701 -14.68 19.49 -13.73
N ARG A 702 -14.41 19.76 -12.45
CA ARG A 702 -13.84 18.75 -11.53
C ARG A 702 -14.80 17.61 -11.26
N ASN A 703 -16.07 17.92 -10.98
CA ASN A 703 -17.10 16.91 -10.74
C ASN A 703 -17.32 16.02 -11.98
N GLU A 704 -17.27 16.59 -13.18
CA GLU A 704 -17.33 15.85 -14.43
C GLU A 704 -16.14 14.91 -14.60
N ALA A 705 -14.91 15.38 -14.35
CA ALA A 705 -13.71 14.54 -14.38
C ALA A 705 -13.78 13.38 -13.37
N VAL A 706 -14.31 13.61 -12.16
CA VAL A 706 -14.53 12.54 -11.17
C VAL A 706 -15.60 11.56 -11.65
N LYS A 707 -16.70 12.06 -12.23
CA LYS A 707 -17.76 11.22 -12.78
C LYS A 707 -17.22 10.31 -13.87
N LEU A 708 -16.45 10.84 -14.82
CA LEU A 708 -15.81 10.08 -15.89
C LEU A 708 -14.84 9.03 -15.32
N ALA A 709 -13.95 9.41 -14.40
CA ALA A 709 -13.01 8.49 -13.77
C ALA A 709 -13.72 7.36 -12.98
N SER A 710 -14.90 7.66 -12.41
CA SER A 710 -15.71 6.66 -11.69
C SER A 710 -16.29 5.56 -12.59
N GLU A 711 -16.39 5.81 -13.89
CA GLU A 711 -16.98 4.86 -14.84
C GLU A 711 -16.05 3.71 -15.20
N ILE A 712 -14.77 3.84 -14.87
CA ILE A 712 -13.78 2.79 -15.08
C ILE A 712 -14.19 1.52 -14.33
N LYS A 713 -14.12 0.39 -15.04
CA LYS A 713 -14.55 -0.91 -14.52
C LYS A 713 -13.81 -1.25 -13.23
N GLY A 714 -14.58 -1.48 -12.16
CA GLY A 714 -14.03 -1.86 -10.87
C GLY A 714 -13.78 -0.67 -9.93
N VAL A 715 -13.95 0.59 -10.36
CA VAL A 715 -13.88 1.75 -9.46
C VAL A 715 -15.12 1.88 -8.60
N ARG A 716 -16.31 1.98 -9.22
CA ARG A 716 -17.59 2.00 -8.49
C ARG A 716 -17.82 0.71 -7.74
N PHE A 717 -18.43 0.83 -6.56
CA PHE A 717 -18.76 -0.34 -5.75
C PHE A 717 -19.99 -1.01 -6.38
N ARG A 718 -19.80 -1.89 -7.37
CA ARG A 718 -20.86 -2.72 -7.98
C ARG A 718 -20.87 -4.14 -7.39
N LEU A 719 -22.03 -4.80 -7.39
CA LEU A 719 -22.16 -6.21 -7.00
C LEU A 719 -21.46 -7.06 -8.07
N ALA A 720 -20.43 -7.81 -7.67
CA ALA A 720 -19.71 -8.72 -8.56
C ALA A 720 -20.57 -9.97 -8.77
N GLY A 721 -21.31 -10.03 -9.89
CA GLY A 721 -21.70 -11.30 -10.46
C GLY A 721 -20.46 -11.98 -11.03
N GLY A 722 -20.03 -13.09 -10.42
CA GLY A 722 -19.02 -13.98 -10.97
C GLY A 722 -17.56 -13.54 -10.80
N THR A 723 -16.73 -14.47 -10.34
CA THR A 723 -15.27 -14.39 -10.29
C THR A 723 -14.68 -14.10 -11.66
N GLY A 724 -14.28 -12.85 -11.91
CA GLY A 724 -13.43 -12.46 -13.03
C GLY A 724 -12.16 -11.81 -12.47
N ALA A 725 -11.02 -12.46 -12.67
CA ALA A 725 -9.71 -11.96 -12.26
C ALA A 725 -9.45 -10.59 -12.91
N PHE A 726 -8.97 -9.65 -12.10
CA PHE A 726 -8.38 -8.40 -12.57
C PHE A 726 -7.05 -8.76 -13.26
N THR A 727 -6.97 -8.65 -14.59
CA THR A 727 -5.72 -8.69 -15.34
C THR A 727 -5.20 -7.26 -15.49
N PRO A 728 -4.06 -6.90 -14.88
CA PRO A 728 -3.43 -5.60 -15.13
C PRO A 728 -2.92 -5.55 -16.57
N ALA A 729 -3.26 -4.47 -17.28
CA ALA A 729 -2.69 -4.15 -18.57
C ALA A 729 -1.19 -3.85 -18.43
N CYS A 730 -0.41 -4.43 -19.34
CA CYS A 730 1.03 -4.26 -19.46
C CYS A 730 1.34 -2.83 -19.95
N THR A 731 2.23 -2.11 -19.27
CA THR A 731 2.84 -0.86 -19.77
C THR A 731 4.32 -1.11 -20.07
N ALA A 732 4.73 -0.71 -21.28
CA ALA A 732 6.12 -0.73 -21.72
C ALA A 732 6.83 0.56 -21.28
N SER A 733 7.92 0.43 -20.53
CA SER A 733 9.28 0.88 -20.90
C SER A 733 10.23 0.89 -19.69
N GLY A 734 11.46 0.44 -19.92
CA GLY A 734 12.61 1.02 -19.22
C GLY A 734 13.36 0.22 -18.15
N GLN A 735 12.93 -0.98 -17.75
CA GLN A 735 13.80 -1.98 -17.10
C GLN A 735 13.34 -3.36 -17.54
N VAL A 736 14.27 -4.26 -17.90
CA VAL A 736 13.97 -5.53 -18.59
C VAL A 736 12.99 -6.39 -17.76
N PHE A 737 11.70 -6.34 -18.10
CA PHE A 737 10.66 -7.19 -17.53
C PHE A 737 10.41 -8.36 -18.46
N LEU A 738 10.69 -9.56 -17.95
CA LEU A 738 10.32 -10.83 -18.56
C LEU A 738 8.77 -10.94 -18.56
N SER A 739 8.18 -11.35 -19.69
CA SER A 739 6.73 -11.60 -19.82
C SER A 739 6.19 -12.56 -18.75
N GLY A 740 4.87 -12.63 -18.51
CA GLY A 740 4.28 -13.50 -17.48
C GLY A 740 4.75 -14.97 -17.54
N ASP A 741 4.92 -15.49 -18.76
CA ASP A 741 5.46 -16.82 -19.03
C ASP A 741 6.98 -16.88 -18.84
N GLU A 742 7.72 -15.84 -19.22
CA GLU A 742 9.17 -15.77 -18.99
C GLU A 742 9.54 -15.53 -17.51
N ARG A 743 8.70 -14.83 -16.73
CA ARG A 743 8.84 -14.68 -15.27
C ARG A 743 8.62 -16.01 -14.58
N MET A 744 7.56 -16.74 -14.94
CA MET A 744 7.33 -18.09 -14.42
C MET A 744 8.47 -19.02 -14.83
N ALA A 745 8.99 -18.90 -16.07
CA ALA A 745 10.15 -19.64 -16.52
C ALA A 745 11.45 -19.23 -15.81
N ASP A 746 11.66 -17.96 -15.46
CA ASP A 746 12.84 -17.48 -14.72
C ASP A 746 12.79 -17.88 -13.24
N LEU A 747 11.63 -17.76 -12.59
CA LEU A 747 11.41 -18.27 -11.24
C LEU A 747 11.54 -19.79 -11.18
N SER A 748 11.02 -20.50 -12.18
CA SER A 748 11.18 -21.95 -12.31
C SER A 748 12.64 -22.32 -12.55
N ARG A 749 13.37 -21.63 -13.44
CA ARG A 749 14.81 -21.82 -13.65
C ARG A 749 15.61 -21.56 -12.37
N HIS A 750 15.28 -20.51 -11.61
CA HIS A 750 15.93 -20.21 -10.33
C HIS A 750 15.67 -21.28 -9.27
N ALA A 751 14.42 -21.73 -9.12
CA ALA A 751 14.06 -22.81 -8.22
C ALA A 751 14.74 -24.13 -8.60
N VAL A 752 14.80 -24.47 -9.90
CA VAL A 752 15.52 -25.64 -10.43
C VAL A 752 17.03 -25.51 -10.19
N PHE A 753 17.61 -24.33 -10.39
CA PHE A 753 19.03 -24.06 -10.13
C PHE A 753 19.37 -24.31 -8.66
N LEU A 754 18.58 -23.76 -7.73
CA LEU A 754 18.76 -23.98 -6.30
C LEU A 754 18.59 -25.45 -5.91
N ALA A 755 17.55 -26.12 -6.41
CA ALA A 755 17.30 -27.53 -6.16
C ALA A 755 18.47 -28.43 -6.63
N ARG A 756 19.00 -28.16 -7.84
CA ARG A 756 20.12 -28.92 -8.43
C ARG A 756 21.44 -28.67 -7.72
N LYS A 757 21.76 -27.42 -7.38
CA LYS A 757 23.03 -27.05 -6.73
C LYS A 757 23.14 -27.62 -5.31
N GLN A 758 22.01 -27.85 -4.64
CA GLN A 758 21.96 -28.19 -3.22
C GLN A 758 21.47 -29.61 -2.90
N HIS A 759 21.21 -30.45 -3.92
CA HIS A 759 20.59 -31.77 -3.75
C HIS A 759 19.27 -31.73 -2.93
N ILE A 760 18.57 -30.59 -2.94
CA ILE A 760 17.32 -30.42 -2.19
C ILE A 760 16.20 -31.06 -3.03
N PRO A 761 15.42 -32.00 -2.47
CA PRO A 761 14.31 -32.61 -3.18
C PRO A 761 13.15 -31.60 -3.27
N VAL A 762 13.22 -30.66 -4.23
CA VAL A 762 12.16 -29.68 -4.47
C VAL A 762 11.19 -30.24 -5.51
N ASN A 763 9.89 -30.06 -5.27
CA ASN A 763 8.86 -30.23 -6.28
C ASN A 763 8.31 -28.84 -6.64
N ILE A 764 8.32 -28.49 -7.92
CA ILE A 764 7.91 -27.16 -8.38
C ILE A 764 6.52 -27.30 -8.97
N ILE A 765 5.59 -26.49 -8.48
CA ILE A 765 4.17 -26.56 -8.82
C ILE A 765 3.80 -25.26 -9.53
N HIS A 766 3.46 -25.37 -10.82
CA HIS A 766 3.19 -24.25 -11.72
C HIS A 766 1.71 -23.89 -11.74
N SER A 767 0.83 -24.80 -11.32
CA SER A 767 -0.61 -24.57 -11.28
C SER A 767 -1.27 -25.30 -10.11
N ILE A 768 -2.46 -24.85 -9.70
CA ILE A 768 -3.23 -25.50 -8.63
C ILE A 768 -3.62 -26.95 -8.97
N GLY A 769 -3.70 -27.29 -10.27
CA GLY A 769 -4.00 -28.64 -10.75
C GLY A 769 -2.90 -29.66 -10.44
N GLU A 770 -1.65 -29.21 -10.32
CA GLU A 770 -0.47 -30.02 -9.98
C GLU A 770 -0.30 -30.24 -8.47
N VAL A 771 -1.20 -29.70 -7.63
CA VAL A 771 -1.13 -29.88 -6.17
C VAL A 771 -1.71 -31.23 -5.79
N ASP A 772 -0.87 -32.23 -5.51
CA ASP A 772 -1.30 -33.60 -5.19
C ASP A 772 -2.12 -33.72 -3.89
N SER A 773 -1.84 -32.87 -2.89
CA SER A 773 -2.53 -32.90 -1.60
C SER A 773 -3.92 -32.26 -1.67
N PRO A 774 -5.03 -33.01 -1.47
CA PRO A 774 -6.39 -32.45 -1.53
C PRO A 774 -6.62 -31.37 -0.47
N LYS A 775 -5.97 -31.51 0.70
CA LYS A 775 -6.05 -30.55 1.81
C LYS A 775 -5.36 -29.23 1.46
N VAL A 776 -4.17 -29.28 0.85
CA VAL A 776 -3.45 -28.07 0.43
C VAL A 776 -4.18 -27.39 -0.74
N ARG A 777 -4.66 -28.18 -1.71
CA ARG A 777 -5.45 -27.69 -2.84
C ARG A 777 -6.70 -26.93 -2.38
N ALA A 778 -7.44 -27.47 -1.41
CA ALA A 778 -8.61 -26.79 -0.82
C ALA A 778 -8.25 -25.49 -0.09
N LEU A 779 -7.09 -25.43 0.60
CA LEU A 779 -6.63 -24.22 1.28
C LEU A 779 -6.18 -23.14 0.30
N ILE A 780 -5.50 -23.52 -0.79
CA ILE A 780 -5.11 -22.60 -1.88
C ILE A 780 -6.36 -22.09 -2.61
N ALA A 781 -7.30 -22.96 -2.96
CA ALA A 781 -8.58 -22.59 -3.58
C ALA A 781 -9.44 -21.69 -2.65
N GLY A 782 -9.38 -21.93 -1.34
CA GLY A 782 -9.99 -21.09 -0.31
C GLY A 782 -9.26 -19.76 -0.05
N GLY A 783 -8.19 -19.45 -0.79
CA GLY A 783 -7.51 -18.16 -0.77
C GLY A 783 -6.40 -18.00 0.27
N LYS A 784 -5.91 -19.07 0.90
CA LYS A 784 -4.74 -18.99 1.79
C LYS A 784 -3.45 -18.75 1.01
N ASP A 785 -2.57 -17.89 1.53
CA ASP A 785 -1.26 -17.55 0.94
C ASP A 785 -0.22 -18.65 1.25
N ILE A 786 -0.31 -19.78 0.54
CA ILE A 786 0.63 -20.90 0.63
C ILE A 786 1.64 -20.79 -0.52
N ARG A 787 2.91 -20.54 -0.20
CA ARG A 787 4.00 -20.36 -1.18
C ARG A 787 4.88 -21.60 -1.32
N GLY A 788 4.93 -22.41 -0.27
CA GLY A 788 5.53 -23.73 -0.28
C GLY A 788 5.09 -24.51 0.95
N TRP A 789 5.35 -25.80 0.94
CA TRP A 789 5.15 -26.68 2.08
C TRP A 789 6.08 -27.88 1.95
N TYR A 790 6.43 -28.48 3.08
CA TYR A 790 7.06 -29.78 3.09
C TYR A 790 6.03 -30.91 2.95
N ASP A 791 6.17 -31.71 1.90
CA ASP A 791 5.36 -32.90 1.68
C ASP A 791 5.99 -34.11 2.35
N ILE A 792 5.43 -34.47 3.50
CA ILE A 792 5.93 -35.55 4.37
C ILE A 792 6.00 -36.91 3.64
N PRO A 793 4.98 -37.34 2.85
CA PRO A 793 5.02 -38.64 2.17
C PRO A 793 6.10 -38.76 1.09
N SER A 794 6.37 -37.68 0.34
CA SER A 794 7.38 -37.70 -0.73
C SER A 794 8.79 -37.27 -0.28
N ASP A 795 8.94 -36.78 0.96
CA ASP A 795 10.17 -36.17 1.49
C ASP A 795 10.66 -34.99 0.63
N ARG A 796 9.72 -34.23 0.03
CA ARG A 796 10.02 -33.11 -0.89
C ARG A 796 9.51 -31.78 -0.36
N ILE A 797 10.23 -30.71 -0.66
CA ILE A 797 9.73 -29.34 -0.48
C ILE A 797 8.94 -28.95 -1.72
N CYS A 798 7.64 -28.80 -1.60
CA CYS A 798 6.77 -28.33 -2.67
C CYS A 798 6.76 -26.79 -2.70
N LEU A 799 7.09 -26.20 -3.85
CA LEU A 799 7.12 -24.75 -4.06
C LEU A 799 6.02 -24.36 -5.06
N TYR A 800 5.09 -23.52 -4.63
CA TYR A 800 3.97 -23.05 -5.43
C TYR A 800 4.30 -21.73 -6.13
N LEU A 801 4.80 -21.83 -7.36
CA LEU A 801 5.30 -20.68 -8.14
C LEU A 801 4.26 -19.58 -8.39
N PRO A 802 2.96 -19.87 -8.62
CA PRO A 802 1.95 -18.81 -8.83
C PRO A 802 1.78 -17.83 -7.67
N LYS A 803 2.30 -18.14 -6.47
CA LYS A 803 2.30 -17.25 -5.30
C LYS A 803 3.70 -16.75 -4.90
N ALA A 804 4.75 -17.20 -5.59
CA ALA A 804 6.11 -16.75 -5.35
C ALA A 804 6.29 -15.31 -5.88
N ARG A 805 6.73 -14.41 -5.01
CA ARG A 805 6.80 -12.97 -5.31
C ARG A 805 8.10 -12.58 -6.05
N GLY A 806 9.13 -13.41 -5.96
CA GLY A 806 10.43 -13.21 -6.60
C GLY A 806 11.45 -14.26 -6.18
N LYS A 807 12.69 -14.16 -6.69
CA LYS A 807 13.80 -15.09 -6.40
C LYS A 807 14.11 -15.18 -4.89
N GLU A 808 14.07 -14.04 -4.21
CA GLU A 808 14.31 -13.95 -2.77
C GLU A 808 13.20 -14.64 -1.93
N ASP A 809 11.95 -14.55 -2.37
CA ASP A 809 10.80 -15.22 -1.73
C ASP A 809 10.88 -16.75 -1.90
N ILE A 810 11.38 -17.21 -3.05
CA ILE A 810 11.71 -18.63 -3.29
C ILE A 810 12.83 -19.08 -2.35
N GLU A 811 13.91 -18.31 -2.26
CA GLU A 811 15.04 -18.60 -1.38
C GLU A 811 14.63 -18.66 0.10
N ARG A 812 13.84 -17.67 0.57
CA ARG A 812 13.29 -17.66 1.94
C ARG A 812 12.33 -18.83 2.20
N THR A 813 11.45 -19.16 1.26
CA THR A 813 10.51 -20.28 1.40
C THR A 813 11.26 -21.61 1.46
N LEU A 814 12.25 -21.82 0.58
CA LEU A 814 13.09 -23.02 0.61
C LEU A 814 13.92 -23.12 1.90
N LEU A 815 14.42 -22.00 2.43
CA LEU A 815 15.15 -22.00 3.69
C LEU A 815 14.21 -22.27 4.89
N HIS A 816 13.01 -21.70 4.89
CA HIS A 816 12.02 -21.91 5.96
C HIS A 816 11.54 -23.35 6.01
N GLU A 817 11.07 -23.91 4.89
CA GLU A 817 10.64 -25.31 4.80
C GLU A 817 11.82 -26.28 4.96
N GLY A 818 12.99 -25.90 4.42
CA GLY A 818 14.22 -26.67 4.49
C GLY A 818 14.80 -26.79 5.89
N VAL A 819 14.76 -25.74 6.70
CA VAL A 819 15.25 -25.77 8.09
C VAL A 819 14.17 -26.29 9.03
N GLY A 820 12.92 -25.87 8.83
CA GLY A 820 11.77 -26.16 9.70
C GLY A 820 11.19 -27.55 9.55
N HIS A 821 11.39 -28.23 8.41
CA HIS A 821 10.85 -29.58 8.19
C HIS A 821 11.85 -30.58 7.61
N TYR A 822 12.69 -30.17 6.65
CA TYR A 822 13.71 -31.07 6.07
C TYR A 822 14.95 -31.25 6.98
N GLY A 823 15.27 -30.22 7.78
CA GLY A 823 16.34 -30.19 8.78
C GLY A 823 17.65 -29.57 8.26
N LEU A 824 18.22 -28.65 9.06
CA LEU A 824 19.41 -27.85 8.69
C LEU A 824 20.63 -28.72 8.29
N ARG A 825 20.88 -29.82 9.02
CA ARG A 825 22.00 -30.73 8.72
C ARG A 825 21.85 -31.46 7.39
N LYS A 826 20.61 -31.79 6.97
CA LYS A 826 20.35 -32.37 5.65
C LYS A 826 20.47 -31.30 4.55
N LEU A 827 19.93 -30.11 4.81
CA LEU A 827 19.99 -28.97 3.89
C LEU A 827 21.42 -28.50 3.60
N ALA A 828 22.26 -28.40 4.64
CA ALA A 828 23.63 -27.95 4.51
C ALA A 828 24.59 -29.03 3.99
N GLY A 829 24.23 -30.30 4.13
CA GLY A 829 25.10 -31.44 3.86
C GLY A 829 26.26 -31.55 4.86
N ARG A 830 26.79 -32.78 5.01
CA ARG A 830 27.77 -33.11 6.06
C ARG A 830 29.02 -32.23 6.02
N LYS A 831 29.57 -31.95 4.82
CA LYS A 831 30.81 -31.18 4.66
C LYS A 831 30.67 -29.72 5.10
N HIS A 832 29.60 -29.04 4.70
CA HIS A 832 29.42 -27.62 5.04
C HIS A 832 28.91 -27.43 6.47
N MET A 833 28.09 -28.36 6.95
CA MET A 833 27.63 -28.34 8.34
C MET A 833 28.77 -28.58 9.32
N ASP A 834 29.63 -29.58 9.07
CA ASP A 834 30.78 -29.87 9.93
C ASP A 834 31.73 -28.66 10.00
N ALA A 835 32.05 -28.05 8.85
CA ALA A 835 32.88 -26.85 8.80
C ALA A 835 32.24 -25.66 9.53
N PHE A 836 30.93 -25.45 9.36
CA PHE A 836 30.20 -24.40 10.08
C PHE A 836 30.28 -24.60 11.60
N LEU A 837 30.04 -25.81 12.09
CA LEU A 837 30.07 -26.12 13.52
C LEU A 837 31.50 -26.04 14.09
N ASP A 838 32.50 -26.47 13.32
CA ASP A 838 33.92 -26.36 13.71
C ASP A 838 34.37 -24.88 13.79
N ASP A 839 33.96 -24.04 12.83
CA ASP A 839 34.26 -22.60 12.82
C ASP A 839 33.64 -21.88 14.03
N ILE A 840 32.39 -22.25 14.39
CA ILE A 840 31.73 -21.73 15.59
C ILE A 840 32.49 -22.16 16.85
N PHE A 841 32.78 -23.46 16.99
CA PHE A 841 33.45 -23.99 18.16
C PHE A 841 34.84 -23.37 18.37
N ALA A 842 35.62 -23.22 17.30
CA ALA A 842 36.93 -22.59 17.33
C ALA A 842 36.86 -21.08 17.61
N GLY A 843 35.82 -20.39 17.10
CA GLY A 843 35.61 -18.96 17.27
C GLY A 843 35.10 -18.52 18.65
N CYS A 844 34.64 -19.47 19.47
CA CYS A 844 34.15 -19.27 20.84
C CYS A 844 35.27 -19.07 21.86
N GLY A 845 35.01 -18.26 22.90
CA GLY A 845 35.91 -18.09 24.05
C GLY A 845 35.99 -19.35 24.92
N GLU A 846 36.99 -19.44 25.79
CA GLU A 846 37.27 -20.61 26.64
C GLU A 846 36.07 -21.04 27.49
N LYS A 847 35.32 -20.06 28.03
CA LYS A 847 34.09 -20.29 28.80
C LYS A 847 33.00 -21.00 27.98
N VAL A 848 32.72 -20.53 26.77
CA VAL A 848 31.69 -21.10 25.88
C VAL A 848 32.10 -22.49 25.36
N ARG A 849 33.38 -22.67 25.03
CA ARG A 849 33.91 -24.00 24.67
C ARG A 849 33.77 -24.99 25.83
N GLY A 850 34.00 -24.56 27.06
CA GLY A 850 33.77 -25.36 28.26
C GLY A 850 32.32 -25.82 28.42
N GLU A 851 31.34 -24.95 28.13
CA GLU A 851 29.91 -25.28 28.16
C GLU A 851 29.53 -26.32 27.09
N ILE A 852 30.05 -26.18 25.87
CA ILE A 852 29.84 -27.13 24.77
C ILE A 852 30.47 -28.50 25.10
N ILE A 853 31.69 -28.52 25.64
CA ILE A 853 32.36 -29.76 26.07
C ILE A 853 31.57 -30.45 27.18
N ARG A 854 31.02 -29.67 28.13
CA ARG A 854 30.16 -30.21 29.19
C ARG A 854 28.87 -30.82 28.62
N LEU A 855 28.21 -30.14 27.68
CA LEU A 855 27.04 -30.66 26.95
C LEU A 855 27.36 -31.97 26.25
N ALA A 856 28.51 -32.05 25.56
CA ALA A 856 28.99 -33.27 24.89
C ALA A 856 29.18 -34.44 25.88
N GLY A 857 29.79 -34.16 27.04
CA GLY A 857 30.03 -35.15 28.09
C GLY A 857 28.77 -35.69 28.76
N THR A 858 27.72 -34.86 28.91
CA THR A 858 26.46 -35.27 29.56
C THR A 858 25.53 -36.15 28.71
N GLY A 859 25.70 -36.17 27.38
CA GLY A 859 24.73 -36.80 26.46
C GLY A 859 25.26 -37.89 25.54
N LYS A 860 26.53 -38.34 25.67
CA LYS A 860 27.23 -39.19 24.68
C LYS A 860 27.11 -38.64 23.24
N MET A 861 27.17 -37.32 23.08
CA MET A 861 27.10 -36.65 21.78
C MET A 861 28.48 -36.12 21.38
N ASP A 862 28.78 -36.09 20.08
CA ASP A 862 30.03 -35.51 19.59
C ASP A 862 30.03 -33.96 19.73
N ILE A 863 31.22 -33.35 19.68
CA ILE A 863 31.40 -31.90 19.89
C ILE A 863 30.59 -31.07 18.90
N ARG A 864 30.43 -31.51 17.65
CA ARG A 864 29.67 -30.77 16.63
C ARG A 864 28.19 -30.79 16.94
N THR A 865 27.66 -31.96 17.33
CA THR A 865 26.27 -32.10 17.79
C THR A 865 26.00 -31.27 19.06
N ALA A 866 26.96 -31.21 20.00
CA ALA A 866 26.86 -30.34 21.18
C ALA A 866 26.93 -28.84 20.82
N THR A 867 27.72 -28.48 19.82
CA THR A 867 27.82 -27.10 19.31
C THR A 867 26.51 -26.67 18.65
N GLU A 868 25.88 -27.55 17.88
CA GLU A 868 24.58 -27.31 17.25
C GLU A 868 23.47 -27.12 18.29
N GLU A 869 23.43 -27.94 19.35
CA GLU A 869 22.49 -27.79 20.47
C GLU A 869 22.75 -26.51 21.27
N TYR A 870 24.02 -26.11 21.43
CA TYR A 870 24.39 -24.85 22.08
C TYR A 870 23.90 -23.64 21.29
N LEU A 871 24.09 -23.62 19.95
CA LEU A 871 23.59 -22.56 19.08
C LEU A 871 22.08 -22.39 19.19
N ALA A 872 21.36 -23.51 19.25
CA ALA A 872 19.92 -23.54 19.41
C ALA A 872 19.46 -23.02 20.79
N GLN A 873 20.15 -23.40 21.87
CA GLN A 873 19.86 -22.88 23.22
C GLN A 873 20.12 -21.38 23.33
N MET A 874 21.22 -20.91 22.74
CA MET A 874 21.60 -19.50 22.76
C MET A 874 20.62 -18.63 21.95
N ALA A 875 20.03 -19.17 20.87
CA ALA A 875 18.96 -18.49 20.13
C ALA A 875 17.69 -18.24 20.99
N GLU A 876 17.45 -19.08 22.01
CA GLU A 876 16.34 -18.94 22.96
C GLU A 876 16.67 -18.07 24.18
N SER A 877 17.90 -18.12 24.71
CA SER A 877 18.29 -17.45 25.96
C SER A 877 18.91 -16.05 25.81
N GLY A 878 19.33 -15.66 24.60
CA GLY A 878 19.55 -14.27 24.19
C GLY A 878 20.67 -13.46 24.86
N THR A 879 21.74 -14.08 25.35
CA THR A 879 22.57 -13.44 26.42
C THR A 879 24.00 -12.99 26.08
N ASP A 880 24.53 -13.14 24.85
CA ASP A 880 25.89 -12.64 24.50
C ASP A 880 26.01 -12.06 23.08
N VAL A 881 26.12 -10.73 22.98
CA VAL A 881 26.15 -9.96 21.71
C VAL A 881 27.40 -10.27 20.87
N ARG A 882 28.58 -10.46 21.49
CA ARG A 882 29.84 -10.68 20.74
C ARG A 882 29.93 -12.07 20.13
N VAL A 883 29.33 -13.06 20.79
CA VAL A 883 29.24 -14.44 20.29
C VAL A 883 28.17 -14.51 19.19
N TRP A 884 27.08 -13.76 19.34
CA TRP A 884 25.99 -13.68 18.36
C TRP A 884 26.44 -13.14 17.00
N ASP A 885 27.24 -12.06 16.96
CA ASP A 885 27.74 -11.48 15.70
C ASP A 885 28.61 -12.47 14.90
N LYS A 886 29.42 -13.27 15.60
CA LYS A 886 30.24 -14.33 14.98
C LYS A 886 29.37 -15.44 14.41
N ILE A 887 28.30 -15.80 15.10
CA ILE A 887 27.35 -16.83 14.66
C ILE A 887 26.58 -16.35 13.45
N ARG A 888 26.15 -15.09 13.44
CA ARG A 888 25.55 -14.45 12.28
C ARG A 888 26.48 -14.46 11.07
N LEU A 889 27.76 -14.10 11.26
CA LEU A 889 28.75 -14.12 10.17
C LEU A 889 29.00 -15.53 9.63
N ALA A 890 29.17 -16.52 10.51
CA ALA A 890 29.36 -17.92 10.12
C ALA A 890 28.13 -18.50 9.41
N PHE A 891 26.93 -18.17 9.87
CA PHE A 891 25.68 -18.61 9.24
C PHE A 891 25.47 -17.94 7.88
N ARG A 892 25.79 -16.65 7.74
CA ARG A 892 25.79 -15.96 6.44
C ARG A 892 26.78 -16.59 5.47
N ASN A 893 27.96 -16.98 5.94
CA ASN A 893 28.94 -17.69 5.13
C ASN A 893 28.46 -19.09 4.73
N LEU A 894 27.74 -19.79 5.62
CA LEU A 894 27.08 -21.05 5.30
C LEU A 894 26.03 -20.84 4.19
N LEU A 895 25.13 -19.86 4.33
CA LEU A 895 24.10 -19.54 3.33
C LEU A 895 24.70 -19.20 1.96
N ARG A 896 25.78 -18.40 1.93
CA ARG A 896 26.52 -18.09 0.69
C ARG A 896 27.13 -19.34 0.06
N LYS A 897 27.71 -20.24 0.86
CA LYS A 897 28.24 -21.55 0.39
C LYS A 897 27.10 -22.43 -0.16
N LEU A 898 25.91 -22.34 0.43
CA LEU A 898 24.67 -23.00 -0.02
C LEU A 898 23.96 -22.23 -1.16
N GLY A 899 24.60 -21.19 -1.73
CA GLY A 899 24.09 -20.48 -2.90
C GLY A 899 22.86 -19.60 -2.66
N PHE A 900 22.47 -19.38 -1.39
CA PHE A 900 21.49 -18.38 -1.02
C PHE A 900 22.14 -16.99 -1.04
N SER A 901 21.45 -16.02 -1.64
CA SER A 901 21.88 -14.62 -1.74
C SER A 901 21.15 -13.70 -0.77
N ILE A 902 20.27 -14.25 0.07
CA ILE A 902 19.46 -13.51 1.02
C ILE A 902 20.26 -12.97 2.22
N GLU A 903 19.87 -11.79 2.70
CA GLU A 903 20.25 -11.30 4.02
C GLU A 903 19.26 -11.82 5.07
N VAL A 904 19.79 -12.41 6.14
CA VAL A 904 19.01 -12.93 7.27
C VAL A 904 19.26 -12.02 8.48
N ASP A 905 18.20 -11.45 9.04
CA ASP A 905 18.29 -10.61 10.24
C ASP A 905 18.35 -11.44 11.53
N ASP A 906 18.56 -10.77 12.68
CA ASP A 906 18.74 -11.47 13.96
C ASP A 906 17.49 -12.22 14.42
N ARG A 907 16.29 -11.75 14.04
CA ARG A 907 15.03 -12.39 14.41
C ARG A 907 14.79 -13.63 13.55
N GLU A 908 15.04 -13.52 12.24
CA GLU A 908 14.94 -14.63 11.29
C GLU A 908 15.95 -15.74 11.62
N LEU A 909 17.20 -15.38 11.94
CA LEU A 909 18.23 -16.34 12.33
C LEU A 909 17.84 -17.10 13.60
N LYS A 910 17.33 -16.40 14.63
CA LYS A 910 16.81 -17.06 15.84
C LYS A 910 15.67 -18.02 15.53
N GLY A 911 14.74 -17.61 14.66
CA GLY A 911 13.63 -18.46 14.22
C GLY A 911 14.09 -19.74 13.51
N LEU A 912 15.06 -19.63 12.60
CA LEU A 912 15.63 -20.78 11.89
C LEU A 912 16.36 -21.74 12.83
N LEU A 913 17.18 -21.23 13.75
CA LEU A 913 17.90 -22.06 14.72
C LEU A 913 16.96 -22.77 15.71
N ALA A 914 15.91 -22.07 16.17
CA ALA A 914 14.87 -22.67 17.01
C ALA A 914 14.10 -23.78 16.28
N ALA A 915 13.72 -23.56 15.02
CA ALA A 915 13.06 -24.57 14.19
C ALA A 915 13.97 -25.79 13.93
N SER A 916 15.27 -25.56 13.72
CA SER A 916 16.27 -26.63 13.60
C SER A 916 16.35 -27.50 14.87
N ARG A 917 16.25 -26.89 16.05
CA ARG A 917 16.24 -27.59 17.35
C ARG A 917 15.04 -28.52 17.50
N GLU A 918 13.86 -28.04 17.14
CA GLU A 918 12.63 -28.82 17.22
C GLU A 918 12.70 -30.05 16.30
N ASN A 919 13.33 -29.91 15.13
CA ASN A 919 13.64 -31.04 14.26
C ASN A 919 14.67 -32.01 14.85
N LEU A 920 15.73 -31.52 15.53
CA LEU A 920 16.67 -32.39 16.23
C LEU A 920 15.98 -33.21 17.33
N LYS A 921 15.06 -32.62 18.10
CA LYS A 921 14.24 -33.32 19.09
C LYS A 921 13.34 -34.38 18.45
N ARG A 922 12.67 -34.05 17.33
CA ARG A 922 11.85 -35.01 16.56
C ARG A 922 12.67 -36.17 16.00
N THR A 923 13.90 -35.90 15.52
CA THR A 923 14.82 -36.91 14.96
C THR A 923 15.46 -37.78 16.06
N ALA A 924 15.68 -37.21 17.25
CA ALA A 924 16.14 -37.95 18.43
C ALA A 924 15.04 -38.87 19.00
N ALA A 925 13.77 -38.46 18.93
CA ALA A 925 12.61 -39.28 19.28
C ALA A 925 12.40 -40.48 18.31
N THR A 926 12.95 -40.42 17.09
CA THR A 926 12.89 -41.50 16.08
C THR A 926 14.01 -42.56 16.23
N ARG A 927 14.84 -42.51 17.27
CA ARG A 927 15.89 -43.52 17.55
C ARG A 927 15.45 -44.69 18.44
N ILE A 928 14.16 -44.90 18.64
CA ILE A 928 13.62 -46.04 19.40
C ILE A 928 12.76 -46.89 18.46
N PRO A 929 12.95 -48.22 18.37
CA PRO A 929 12.12 -49.08 17.51
C PRO A 929 10.64 -48.96 17.87
N GLU A 930 9.76 -48.76 16.88
CA GLU A 930 8.30 -48.80 17.08
C GLU A 930 7.89 -50.25 17.40
N LYS A 931 7.73 -50.54 18.69
CA LYS A 931 7.01 -51.71 19.19
C LYS A 931 5.52 -51.40 19.14
N ILE A 932 4.79 -52.02 18.23
CA ILE A 932 3.35 -51.80 18.04
C ILE A 932 2.58 -53.01 18.57
N GLN A 933 1.75 -52.80 19.58
CA GLN A 933 0.88 -53.87 20.09
C GLN A 933 -0.29 -54.10 19.12
N THR A 934 -0.33 -55.27 18.48
CA THR A 934 -1.41 -55.68 17.57
C THR A 934 -2.28 -56.77 18.21
N PRO A 935 -3.51 -57.02 17.70
CA PRO A 935 -4.35 -58.14 18.17
C PRO A 935 -3.70 -59.53 18.02
N LYS A 936 -2.70 -59.66 17.14
CA LYS A 936 -2.00 -60.93 16.86
C LYS A 936 -0.63 -61.04 17.57
N GLY A 937 -0.18 -60.01 18.29
CA GLY A 937 1.12 -59.99 18.96
C GLY A 937 1.82 -58.63 18.94
N GLU A 938 3.01 -58.55 19.52
CA GLU A 938 3.87 -57.36 19.49
C GLU A 938 4.64 -57.32 18.17
N LEU A 939 4.38 -56.30 17.35
CA LEU A 939 5.04 -56.06 16.07
C LEU A 939 6.25 -55.18 16.32
N GLU A 940 7.44 -55.68 15.99
CA GLU A 940 8.70 -54.94 16.07
C GLU A 940 9.19 -54.62 14.67
N LEU A 941 9.37 -53.33 14.38
CA LEU A 941 9.81 -52.84 13.07
C LEU A 941 11.21 -52.25 13.18
N THR A 942 12.08 -52.60 12.23
CA THR A 942 13.41 -51.98 12.14
C THR A 942 13.31 -50.59 11.52
N PRO A 943 14.23 -49.67 11.86
CA PRO A 943 14.28 -48.33 11.26
C PRO A 943 14.27 -48.39 9.72
N GLY A 944 13.41 -47.60 9.09
CA GLY A 944 13.22 -47.59 7.64
C GLY A 944 12.33 -48.73 7.09
N TYR A 945 11.70 -49.50 7.97
CA TYR A 945 10.77 -50.60 7.61
C TYR A 945 11.42 -51.60 6.64
N ALA A 946 12.72 -51.88 6.85
CA ALA A 946 13.51 -52.77 6.02
C ALA A 946 13.28 -54.25 6.38
N ALA A 947 13.05 -54.51 7.67
CA ALA A 947 12.71 -55.80 8.25
C ALA A 947 11.76 -55.62 9.45
N GLY A 948 11.03 -56.67 9.79
CA GLY A 948 10.17 -56.66 10.96
C GLY A 948 9.83 -58.05 11.44
N SER A 949 9.47 -58.18 12.72
CA SER A 949 9.04 -59.45 13.30
C SER A 949 7.80 -59.27 14.15
N LEU A 950 6.86 -60.21 14.05
CA LEU A 950 5.69 -60.27 14.91
C LEU A 950 5.89 -61.36 15.96
N ARG A 951 5.90 -60.97 17.24
CA ARG A 951 6.00 -61.87 18.38
C ARG A 951 4.59 -62.19 18.90
N SER A 952 4.12 -63.41 18.68
CA SER A 952 2.83 -63.89 19.18
C SER A 952 3.01 -65.01 20.22
N LYS A 953 1.90 -65.50 20.78
CA LYS A 953 1.92 -66.66 21.70
C LYS A 953 2.40 -67.97 21.02
N ASP A 954 2.36 -68.03 19.69
CA ASP A 954 2.75 -69.21 18.90
C ASP A 954 4.21 -69.14 18.39
N GLY A 955 4.98 -68.12 18.79
CA GLY A 955 6.36 -67.89 18.37
C GLY A 955 6.61 -66.57 17.65
N VAL A 956 7.85 -66.32 17.25
CA VAL A 956 8.27 -65.12 16.49
C VAL A 956 8.23 -65.44 15.01
N ARG A 957 7.53 -64.62 14.22
CA ARG A 957 7.44 -64.78 12.77
C ARG A 957 8.00 -63.57 12.04
N ASP A 958 8.72 -63.81 10.95
CA ASP A 958 9.24 -62.76 10.08
C ASP A 958 8.09 -62.13 9.28
N VAL A 959 7.99 -60.80 9.32
CA VAL A 959 7.04 -60.01 8.53
C VAL A 959 7.76 -59.14 7.48
N THR A 960 9.06 -59.33 7.30
CA THR A 960 9.84 -58.67 6.25
C THR A 960 9.29 -58.91 4.84
N PRO A 961 8.83 -60.12 4.45
CA PRO A 961 8.20 -60.33 3.14
C PRO A 961 6.93 -59.50 2.96
N PHE A 962 6.15 -59.35 4.02
CA PHE A 962 4.94 -58.52 4.03
C PHE A 962 5.25 -57.03 3.79
N LEU A 963 6.31 -56.50 4.42
CA LEU A 963 6.76 -55.12 4.20
C LEU A 963 7.23 -54.88 2.77
N LYS A 964 7.85 -55.88 2.12
CA LYS A 964 8.26 -55.79 0.71
C LYS A 964 7.05 -55.77 -0.23
N GLU A 965 6.04 -56.60 0.04
CA GLU A 965 4.83 -56.63 -0.78
C GLU A 965 3.97 -55.37 -0.61
N MET A 966 3.92 -54.76 0.59
CA MET A 966 3.30 -53.45 0.78
C MET A 966 3.93 -52.37 -0.10
N LYS A 967 5.27 -52.28 -0.09
CA LYS A 967 6.02 -51.34 -0.92
C LYS A 967 5.80 -51.60 -2.42
N ARG A 968 5.76 -52.88 -2.85
CA ARG A 968 5.43 -53.25 -4.24
C ARG A 968 4.02 -52.86 -4.66
N ALA A 969 3.06 -52.90 -3.73
CA ALA A 969 1.68 -52.45 -3.95
C ALA A 969 1.52 -50.92 -3.88
N GLY A 970 2.61 -50.15 -3.75
CA GLY A 970 2.58 -48.69 -3.68
C GLY A 970 2.15 -48.11 -2.33
N LEU A 971 2.18 -48.92 -1.26
CA LEU A 971 1.87 -48.50 0.10
C LEU A 971 3.16 -48.38 0.92
N GLU A 972 3.48 -47.16 1.33
CA GLU A 972 4.61 -46.90 2.20
C GLU A 972 4.29 -47.27 3.65
N PRO A 973 5.02 -48.19 4.30
CA PRO A 973 4.77 -48.59 5.69
C PRO A 973 4.80 -47.41 6.69
N SER A 974 5.57 -46.36 6.38
CA SER A 974 5.65 -45.11 7.16
C SER A 974 4.38 -44.27 7.13
N SER A 975 3.47 -44.50 6.17
CA SER A 975 2.23 -43.74 6.06
C SER A 975 1.13 -44.26 6.99
N LEU A 976 1.37 -45.36 7.71
CA LEU A 976 0.40 -45.98 8.61
C LEU A 976 0.65 -45.55 10.06
N SER A 977 -0.41 -45.09 10.73
CA SER A 977 -0.41 -44.87 12.18
C SER A 977 -0.38 -46.21 12.95
N PRO A 978 -0.03 -46.21 14.25
CA PRO A 978 -0.12 -47.41 15.10
C PRO A 978 -1.50 -48.09 15.05
N GLU A 979 -2.58 -47.31 14.95
CA GLU A 979 -3.96 -47.80 14.81
C GLU A 979 -4.22 -48.40 13.42
N GLY A 980 -3.61 -47.84 12.38
CA GLY A 980 -3.60 -48.43 11.03
C GLY A 980 -2.93 -49.80 11.02
N TRP A 981 -1.76 -49.92 11.65
CA TRP A 981 -1.07 -51.20 11.85
C TRP A 981 -1.93 -52.21 12.62
N LYS A 982 -2.59 -51.79 13.72
CA LYS A 982 -3.53 -52.64 14.46
C LYS A 982 -4.68 -53.14 13.57
N SER A 983 -5.28 -52.27 12.75
CA SER A 983 -6.39 -52.61 11.86
C SER A 983 -5.99 -53.66 10.82
N LEU A 984 -4.80 -53.49 10.21
CA LEU A 984 -4.23 -54.40 9.22
C LEU A 984 -4.08 -55.84 9.75
N PHE A 985 -3.63 -55.99 10.99
CA PHE A 985 -3.46 -57.29 11.66
C PHE A 985 -4.74 -57.79 12.35
N SER A 986 -5.79 -56.97 12.48
CA SER A 986 -7.09 -57.34 13.10
C SER A 986 -8.04 -58.13 12.19
N GLY A 987 -7.74 -58.24 10.89
CA GLY A 987 -8.59 -58.90 9.89
C GLY A 987 -9.64 -57.98 9.24
N LYS A 988 -9.81 -56.74 9.72
CA LYS A 988 -10.70 -55.73 9.10
C LYS A 988 -10.14 -55.11 7.81
N GLY A 989 -8.82 -55.18 7.62
CA GLY A 989 -8.14 -54.61 6.48
C GLY A 989 -8.10 -53.07 6.48
N ILE A 990 -7.52 -52.51 5.41
CA ILE A 990 -7.47 -51.07 5.14
C ILE A 990 -7.99 -50.82 3.73
N ALA A 991 -8.88 -49.83 3.59
CA ALA A 991 -9.37 -49.39 2.29
C ALA A 991 -8.28 -48.57 1.58
N LEU A 992 -7.96 -48.94 0.34
CA LEU A 992 -7.04 -48.21 -0.52
C LEU A 992 -7.78 -47.07 -1.23
N PRO A 993 -7.05 -46.03 -1.70
CA PRO A 993 -7.66 -44.87 -2.38
C PRO A 993 -8.48 -45.23 -3.63
N ASP A 994 -8.25 -46.40 -4.22
CA ASP A 994 -8.95 -46.93 -5.38
C ASP A 994 -10.13 -47.86 -5.04
N GLY A 995 -10.50 -47.96 -3.77
CA GLY A 995 -11.64 -48.75 -3.30
C GLY A 995 -11.36 -50.25 -3.07
N ARG A 996 -10.12 -50.73 -3.27
CA ARG A 996 -9.73 -52.10 -2.93
C ARG A 996 -9.44 -52.25 -1.43
N MET A 997 -9.62 -53.47 -0.89
CA MET A 997 -9.33 -53.76 0.53
C MET A 997 -8.01 -54.53 0.69
N LEU A 998 -7.13 -54.01 1.53
CA LEU A 998 -5.83 -54.58 1.88
C LEU A 998 -5.92 -55.38 3.18
N MET A 999 -5.56 -56.65 3.19
CA MET A 999 -5.59 -57.49 4.40
C MET A 999 -4.32 -58.30 4.60
N THR A 1000 -3.96 -58.54 5.87
CA THR A 1000 -2.93 -59.52 6.24
C THR A 1000 -3.47 -60.94 6.16
N VAL A 1001 -2.79 -61.82 5.44
CA VAL A 1001 -3.13 -63.25 5.35
C VAL A 1001 -2.00 -64.08 5.98
N LYS A 1002 -2.36 -65.14 6.69
CA LYS A 1002 -1.40 -66.05 7.32
C LYS A 1002 -0.97 -67.11 6.30
N GLU A 1003 0.32 -67.23 6.04
CA GLU A 1003 0.90 -68.20 5.11
C GLU A 1003 1.86 -69.17 5.85
N PRO A 1004 2.20 -70.33 5.25
CA PRO A 1004 3.08 -71.32 5.90
C PRO A 1004 4.46 -70.76 6.27
N ALA A 1005 5.00 -69.81 5.50
CA ALA A 1005 6.31 -69.20 5.71
C ALA A 1005 6.29 -67.83 6.41
N GLY A 1006 5.11 -67.29 6.77
CA GLY A 1006 5.01 -65.94 7.35
C GLY A 1006 3.62 -65.31 7.23
N TYR A 1007 3.57 -63.98 7.14
CA TYR A 1007 2.36 -63.24 6.76
C TYR A 1007 2.51 -62.70 5.34
N GLY A 1008 1.48 -62.89 4.52
CA GLY A 1008 1.35 -62.36 3.16
C GLY A 1008 0.31 -61.23 3.08
N LEU A 1009 0.20 -60.63 1.89
CA LEU A 1009 -0.65 -59.47 1.62
C LEU A 1009 -1.69 -59.84 0.56
N LYS A 1010 -2.98 -59.69 0.87
CA LYS A 1010 -4.08 -59.93 -0.08
C LYS A 1010 -4.81 -58.63 -0.37
N ILE A 1011 -4.91 -58.30 -1.65
CA ILE A 1011 -5.72 -57.19 -2.16
C ILE A 1011 -6.96 -57.81 -2.80
N THR A 1012 -8.15 -57.50 -2.27
CA THR A 1012 -9.41 -57.96 -2.85
C THR A 1012 -10.10 -56.85 -3.63
N ALA A 1013 -10.62 -57.18 -4.81
CA ALA A 1013 -11.43 -56.29 -5.63
C ALA A 1013 -12.73 -55.89 -4.92
N PRO A 1014 -13.37 -54.76 -5.30
CA PRO A 1014 -14.57 -54.27 -4.62
C PRO A 1014 -15.69 -55.31 -4.71
N ALA A 1015 -16.19 -55.79 -3.57
CA ALA A 1015 -17.35 -56.68 -3.56
C ALA A 1015 -18.59 -55.90 -4.00
N LEU A 1016 -19.23 -56.37 -5.08
CA LEU A 1016 -20.51 -55.88 -5.56
C LEU A 1016 -21.65 -56.56 -4.76
N ARG A 1017 -22.53 -55.72 -4.16
CA ARG A 1017 -23.80 -56.02 -3.45
C ARG A 1017 -23.62 -56.56 -2.01
N SER A 1018 -24.45 -56.29 -1.00
CA SER A 1018 -25.83 -55.78 -0.89
C SER A 1018 -26.09 -55.21 0.53
N ILE A 1019 -27.14 -54.41 0.66
CA ILE A 1019 -27.70 -53.90 1.93
C ILE A 1019 -28.26 -55.04 2.82
N LYS A 1020 -28.11 -54.86 4.15
CA LYS A 1020 -28.71 -55.59 5.31
C LYS A 1020 -28.22 -57.04 5.50
N THR A 1021 -27.91 -57.55 6.69
CA THR A 1021 -28.55 -57.43 8.02
C THR A 1021 -27.57 -57.90 9.11
N ALA A 1022 -27.95 -57.75 10.37
CA ALA A 1022 -27.17 -57.99 11.58
C ALA A 1022 -26.65 -59.43 11.81
N GLU A 1023 -25.68 -59.50 12.72
CA GLU A 1023 -25.30 -60.61 13.62
C GLU A 1023 -24.44 -61.81 13.12
N MET A 1024 -23.37 -62.00 13.91
CA MET A 1024 -22.80 -63.23 14.48
C MET A 1024 -22.03 -64.25 13.62
N GLU A 1025 -20.84 -64.59 14.18
CA GLU A 1025 -20.08 -65.86 14.12
C GLU A 1025 -19.46 -66.23 12.75
N ILE A 1026 -18.17 -66.57 12.58
CA ILE A 1026 -17.13 -67.23 13.40
C ILE A 1026 -15.77 -66.61 13.08
#